data_AF-A0A177CRC4-F1
#
_entry.id   AF-A0A177CRC4-F1
#
_cell.length_a   1.000
_cell.length_b   1.000
_cell.length_c   1.000
_cell.angle_alpha   90.00
_cell.angle_beta   90.00
_cell.angle_gamma   90.00
#
_symmetry.space_group_name_H-M   'P 1'
#
loop_
_entity.id
_entity.type
_entity.pdbx_description
1 polymer ?
#
loop_
_entity_poly.entity_id
_entity_poly.type
_entity_poly.pdbx_seq_one_letter_code
_entity_poly.pdbx_strand_id
1 'polypeptide(L)'
;MSIPLESIKELANCQTSIKAGSTSDAEAASVSTIFLKPSLFTELFGNNTNTNVEQKRPDLSRYGYLSHIRRVDKEAFYSIVLSHRVGPFSETGPVPVIVHLVSLEGIEDLTLPLAAETQYVAIASLHSWSYTCMPPQSFDVESALRHLGETSTWLRATASAPVSDPDNQHVIDRMSDGYTLTKYRVQTGETTAAKFRGALTPKYIPHPSSTIWNMLSDSGMDLQILDEKLGLVDITYYSAWQLGKKMAIADRAFSTALTKLRATIHVLAMAQAKVNINREGVAASTSRVVGTPAKVQDDAILGNRTGDLVYRWISNKQEPVDLTLGNKALEDKYARNAQKAAQELAQSADGDEETIYNELNKPRNTDWAQVLTWILDKMFLSDIPSQYLVVDPNHLPLESLRFFHIDANWIDAFIDGALSVGSHVESRFDKVRASIKRLLNRYVTTPLPTGHLPPVPSFGFLMRSEIVSRFPDLRVTAEFDTPRIDPTLPSTLRQVVLSDGVLLCLLDVSPFSTGSSHLTGLKFTQPPHQQSFAIGQRLTLNELSTSYGRIYTTYDDANRGQPLCEPNLEVLRRNASTDATDPPVFRWGPNNSARTVQFPAWSDRLLELLQDSMPKDEGITCAGTTVNSAIVGIQLTMPINESHILTNPSLQPVQLPGSSEPRTFWVPDIPDWTDEPEKTDDNGGEEVPLLPIVAPLDPPDSQSRLTELAPATGPSPDQVCAMMHTPEMAKFVAALTGTPDLGPTTGPSDNPSYTLQISSNGSGAVEHDRSVCTVPMGERQDLVFSVTLANPDLEGEFFIDEIHVIIPMGAPSGEGKHACLMQQYDGPGPSMLSNLRFNVLASVEENGANMLFRLVPRTSGTGGVHFKLASEISFLLHRADINTFAEPERTALVTLVERYKLNETVRVHEFTKVHRVTMIR
;
A
#
# COMPACT_ATOMS: atom_id res chain seq x y z
N MET A 1 32.96 -16.31 10.35
CA MET A 1 33.80 -15.80 11.47
C MET A 1 34.73 -14.75 10.92
N SER A 2 35.05 -13.69 11.66
CA SER A 2 36.08 -12.74 11.22
C SER A 2 37.46 -13.29 11.58
N ILE A 3 38.32 -13.46 10.58
CA ILE A 3 39.69 -13.98 10.75
C ILE A 3 40.67 -12.95 10.18
N PRO A 4 41.81 -12.68 10.84
CA PRO A 4 42.88 -11.87 10.27
C PRO A 4 43.33 -12.42 8.91
N LEU A 5 43.57 -11.55 7.93
CA LEU A 5 43.87 -11.94 6.55
C LEU A 5 45.14 -12.82 6.44
N GLU A 6 46.14 -12.59 7.29
CA GLU A 6 47.38 -13.36 7.34
C GLU A 6 47.16 -14.80 7.80
N SER A 7 46.34 -14.99 8.84
CA SER A 7 46.07 -16.30 9.43
C SER A 7 45.31 -17.23 8.49
N ILE A 8 44.61 -16.70 7.48
CA ILE A 8 43.86 -17.52 6.50
C ILE A 8 44.82 -18.35 5.62
N LYS A 9 46.01 -17.83 5.29
CA LYS A 9 47.02 -18.56 4.49
C LYS A 9 47.72 -19.66 5.30
N GLU A 10 47.71 -19.56 6.62
CA GLU A 10 48.38 -20.51 7.53
C GLU A 10 47.47 -21.66 7.99
N LEU A 11 46.20 -21.68 7.56
CA LEU A 11 45.27 -22.73 7.94
C LEU A 11 45.63 -24.07 7.28
N ALA A 12 46.10 -25.01 8.10
CA ALA A 12 46.40 -26.37 7.67
C ALA A 12 45.15 -27.06 7.08
N ASN A 13 45.33 -27.80 5.98
CA ASN A 13 44.29 -28.56 5.29
C ASN A 13 43.11 -27.71 4.76
N CYS A 14 43.35 -26.41 4.50
CA CYS A 14 42.35 -25.50 3.94
C CYS A 14 42.83 -24.86 2.64
N GLN A 15 41.99 -24.87 1.61
CA GLN A 15 42.24 -24.16 0.35
C GLN A 15 41.40 -22.88 0.33
N THR A 16 41.97 -21.76 -0.14
CA THR A 16 41.29 -20.45 -0.13
C THR A 16 41.42 -19.72 -1.46
N SER A 17 40.37 -18.99 -1.85
CA SER A 17 40.41 -18.04 -2.98
C SER A 17 40.89 -16.64 -2.58
N ILE A 18 41.08 -16.38 -1.29
CA ILE A 18 41.39 -15.05 -0.76
C ILE A 18 42.89 -14.77 -0.90
N LYS A 19 43.24 -13.77 -1.73
CA LYS A 19 44.62 -13.29 -1.90
C LYS A 19 44.80 -12.00 -1.08
N ALA A 20 45.82 -11.96 -0.23
CA ALA A 20 46.23 -10.73 0.45
C ALA A 20 47.04 -9.84 -0.52
N GLY A 21 46.63 -8.58 -0.68
CA GLY A 21 47.40 -7.57 -1.40
C GLY A 21 48.68 -7.19 -0.64
N SER A 22 49.70 -6.72 -1.35
CA SER A 22 51.02 -6.36 -0.81
C SER A 22 51.11 -4.97 -0.16
N THR A 23 49.98 -4.34 0.16
CA THR A 23 49.93 -3.01 0.79
C THR A 23 50.07 -3.10 2.31
N SER A 24 50.78 -2.15 2.92
CA SER A 24 51.03 -2.07 4.37
C SER A 24 49.76 -1.97 5.24
N ASP A 25 48.61 -1.66 4.64
CA ASP A 25 47.31 -1.62 5.32
C ASP A 25 46.61 -2.99 5.43
N ALA A 26 47.13 -4.03 4.77
CA ALA A 26 46.56 -5.38 4.81
C ALA A 26 46.80 -6.10 6.15
N GLU A 27 47.80 -5.68 6.95
CA GLU A 27 48.17 -6.31 8.23
C GLU A 27 47.09 -6.15 9.31
N ALA A 28 46.22 -5.13 9.21
CA ALA A 28 45.13 -4.87 10.15
C ALA A 28 43.73 -5.35 9.68
N ALA A 29 43.63 -5.87 8.44
CA ALA A 29 42.34 -6.20 7.83
C ALA A 29 41.84 -7.59 8.27
N SER A 30 40.61 -7.65 8.79
CA SER A 30 39.92 -8.91 9.13
C SER A 30 38.86 -9.23 8.09
N VAL A 31 38.81 -10.48 7.61
CA VAL A 31 37.81 -10.93 6.63
C VAL A 31 36.86 -11.95 7.25
N SER A 32 35.57 -11.75 7.01
CA SER A 32 34.55 -12.74 7.35
C SER A 32 34.63 -13.93 6.39
N THR A 33 34.96 -15.10 6.91
CA THR A 33 35.09 -16.33 6.11
C THR A 33 34.08 -17.41 6.52
N ILE A 34 33.71 -18.22 5.53
CA ILE A 34 32.95 -19.46 5.67
C ILE A 34 33.80 -20.64 5.21
N PHE A 35 33.67 -21.78 5.91
CA PHE A 35 34.40 -23.00 5.62
C PHE A 35 33.43 -24.06 5.08
N LEU A 36 33.56 -24.38 3.80
CA LEU A 36 32.76 -25.40 3.13
C LEU A 36 33.46 -26.74 3.13
N LYS A 37 32.71 -27.83 3.24
CA LYS A 37 33.23 -29.18 3.00
C LYS A 37 33.54 -29.35 1.50
N PRO A 38 34.63 -30.05 1.13
CA PRO A 38 34.99 -30.32 -0.27
C PRO A 38 33.84 -30.92 -1.08
N SER A 39 33.05 -31.84 -0.49
CA SER A 39 31.90 -32.45 -1.17
C SER A 39 30.84 -31.41 -1.57
N LEU A 40 30.53 -30.47 -0.68
CA LEU A 40 29.56 -29.41 -0.96
C LEU A 40 30.12 -28.35 -1.92
N PHE A 41 31.42 -28.03 -1.81
CA PHE A 41 32.07 -27.11 -2.73
C PHE A 41 32.04 -27.63 -4.17
N THR A 42 32.41 -28.90 -4.36
CA THR A 42 32.37 -29.56 -5.68
C THR A 42 30.94 -29.62 -6.24
N GLU A 43 29.92 -29.79 -5.40
CA GLU A 43 28.53 -29.77 -5.87
C GLU A 43 28.08 -28.37 -6.34
N LEU A 44 28.50 -27.31 -5.65
CA LEU A 44 28.12 -25.93 -5.95
C LEU A 44 28.86 -25.38 -7.17
N PHE A 45 30.15 -25.67 -7.30
CA PHE A 45 31.04 -25.09 -8.32
C PHE A 45 31.47 -26.08 -9.42
N GLY A 46 31.08 -27.36 -9.32
CA GLY A 46 31.34 -28.36 -10.35
C GLY A 46 30.35 -28.29 -11.51
N ASN A 47 30.82 -28.56 -12.73
CA ASN A 47 30.04 -28.66 -13.95
C ASN A 47 29.25 -29.97 -13.91
N ASN A 48 27.94 -29.83 -13.76
CA ASN A 48 27.04 -30.95 -13.54
C ASN A 48 26.23 -31.32 -14.80
N THR A 49 26.46 -30.63 -15.94
CA THR A 49 25.71 -30.86 -17.18
C THR A 49 26.31 -31.97 -18.05
N ASN A 50 27.62 -32.22 -17.95
CA ASN A 50 28.33 -33.27 -18.69
C ASN A 50 29.15 -34.14 -17.75
N THR A 51 28.63 -35.33 -17.41
CA THR A 51 29.28 -36.29 -16.51
C THR A 51 30.57 -36.93 -17.07
N ASN A 52 30.94 -36.63 -18.32
CA ASN A 52 32.03 -37.28 -19.05
C ASN A 52 33.29 -36.42 -19.28
N VAL A 53 33.37 -35.20 -18.74
CA VAL A 53 34.54 -34.31 -18.92
C VAL A 53 35.19 -33.98 -17.58
N GLU A 54 36.46 -34.34 -17.41
CA GLU A 54 37.26 -33.93 -16.25
C GLU A 54 37.41 -32.40 -16.23
N GLN A 55 36.72 -31.75 -15.29
CA GLN A 55 36.73 -30.30 -15.16
C GLN A 55 37.96 -29.85 -14.38
N LYS A 56 38.81 -29.02 -15.02
CA LYS A 56 40.03 -28.46 -14.40
C LYS A 56 39.80 -27.20 -13.56
N ARG A 57 38.74 -26.42 -13.83
CA ARG A 57 38.43 -25.14 -13.18
C ARG A 57 36.95 -25.07 -12.76
N PRO A 58 36.61 -24.47 -11.61
CA PRO A 58 35.23 -24.18 -11.19
C PRO A 58 34.38 -23.51 -12.26
N ASP A 59 33.10 -23.87 -12.30
CA ASP A 59 32.09 -23.29 -13.21
C ASP A 59 31.30 -22.19 -12.49
N LEU A 60 31.50 -20.95 -12.94
CA LEU A 60 30.83 -19.76 -12.40
C LEU A 60 29.63 -19.32 -13.26
N SER A 61 29.41 -19.93 -14.42
CA SER A 61 28.40 -19.48 -15.40
C SER A 61 26.98 -19.43 -14.81
N ARG A 62 26.65 -20.39 -13.93
CA ARG A 62 25.35 -20.48 -13.24
C ARG A 62 24.99 -19.27 -12.37
N TYR A 63 25.99 -18.58 -11.81
CA TYR A 63 25.74 -17.46 -10.90
C TYR A 63 25.36 -16.17 -11.66
N GLY A 64 25.63 -16.10 -12.97
CA GLY A 64 25.23 -14.98 -13.82
C GLY A 64 23.72 -14.77 -13.92
N TYR A 65 22.92 -15.82 -13.67
CA TYR A 65 21.45 -15.76 -13.72
C TYR A 65 20.81 -15.25 -12.42
N LEU A 66 21.55 -15.20 -11.33
CA LEU A 66 21.01 -15.03 -9.97
C LEU A 66 20.98 -13.57 -9.48
N SER A 67 21.42 -12.62 -10.30
CA SER A 67 21.43 -11.21 -9.95
C SER A 67 20.72 -10.37 -11.01
N HIS A 68 19.83 -9.49 -10.57
CA HIS A 68 19.10 -8.58 -11.44
C HIS A 68 18.66 -7.32 -10.70
N ILE A 69 18.26 -6.29 -11.46
CA ILE A 69 17.70 -5.05 -10.93
C ILE A 69 16.21 -5.04 -11.23
N ARG A 70 15.39 -4.73 -10.22
CA ARG A 70 13.94 -4.57 -10.35
C ARG A 70 13.55 -3.13 -10.07
N ARG A 71 12.76 -2.58 -10.98
CA ARG A 71 12.10 -1.29 -10.78
C ARG A 71 10.74 -1.55 -10.13
N VAL A 72 10.51 -0.98 -8.95
CA VAL A 72 9.21 -0.99 -8.27
C VAL A 72 8.74 0.47 -8.26
N ASP A 73 7.58 0.72 -8.86
CA ASP A 73 7.04 2.06 -9.14
C ASP A 73 7.90 2.94 -10.06
N LYS A 74 7.48 4.18 -10.29
CA LYS A 74 8.15 5.09 -11.22
C LYS A 74 9.54 5.52 -10.75
N GLU A 75 9.92 5.33 -9.49
CA GLU A 75 11.11 5.97 -8.92
C GLU A 75 12.08 5.05 -8.15
N ALA A 76 11.71 3.84 -7.73
CA ALA A 76 12.58 3.00 -6.90
C ALA A 76 13.20 1.81 -7.68
N PHE A 77 14.53 1.69 -7.62
CA PHE A 77 15.28 0.55 -8.15
C PHE A 77 15.85 -0.30 -7.00
N TYR A 78 15.65 -1.61 -7.07
CA TYR A 78 16.13 -2.58 -6.09
C TYR A 78 17.07 -3.57 -6.76
N SER A 79 18.25 -3.76 -6.17
CA SER A 79 19.19 -4.81 -6.56
C SER A 79 18.82 -6.11 -5.86
N ILE A 80 18.55 -7.16 -6.62
CA ILE A 80 18.11 -8.46 -6.11
C ILE A 80 19.20 -9.51 -6.38
N VAL A 81 19.53 -10.27 -5.34
CA VAL A 81 20.42 -11.44 -5.40
C VAL A 81 19.65 -12.66 -4.91
N LEU A 82 19.60 -13.71 -5.74
CA LEU A 82 18.86 -14.93 -5.49
C LEU A 82 19.79 -16.08 -5.09
N SER A 83 19.35 -16.90 -4.14
CA SER A 83 19.97 -18.19 -3.87
C SER A 83 19.33 -19.25 -4.75
N HIS A 84 20.12 -19.96 -5.53
CA HIS A 84 19.68 -21.16 -6.25
C HIS A 84 19.53 -22.39 -5.35
N ARG A 85 19.84 -22.26 -4.04
CA ARG A 85 19.74 -23.31 -3.03
C ARG A 85 18.55 -23.08 -2.10
N VAL A 86 17.77 -24.14 -1.88
CA VAL A 86 16.59 -24.12 -1.00
C VAL A 86 16.95 -24.55 0.43
N GLY A 87 16.23 -23.99 1.40
CA GLY A 87 16.32 -24.41 2.81
C GLY A 87 15.97 -25.89 3.04
N PRO A 88 16.34 -26.46 4.20
CA PRO A 88 15.91 -27.79 4.59
C PRO A 88 14.38 -27.86 4.76
N PHE A 89 13.76 -28.91 4.22
CA PHE A 89 12.31 -29.14 4.30
C PHE A 89 11.96 -30.56 4.81
N SER A 90 12.96 -31.33 5.23
CA SER A 90 12.79 -32.68 5.81
C SER A 90 12.45 -32.68 7.30
N GLU A 91 12.61 -31.54 7.96
CA GLU A 91 12.51 -31.43 9.42
C GLU A 91 11.07 -31.18 9.87
N THR A 92 10.69 -31.76 11.00
CA THR A 92 9.34 -31.66 11.57
C THR A 92 9.10 -30.39 12.38
N GLY A 93 10.17 -29.69 12.78
CA GLY A 93 10.14 -28.44 13.52
C GLY A 93 10.74 -27.26 12.75
N PRO A 94 10.54 -26.03 13.24
CA PRO A 94 11.17 -24.85 12.66
C PRO A 94 12.70 -24.90 12.82
N VAL A 95 13.44 -24.69 11.72
CA VAL A 95 14.91 -24.76 11.69
C VAL A 95 15.50 -23.40 11.36
N PRO A 96 16.37 -22.83 12.21
CA PRO A 96 17.10 -21.61 11.88
C PRO A 96 18.15 -21.90 10.80
N VAL A 97 18.16 -21.11 9.74
CA VAL A 97 19.09 -21.19 8.62
C VAL A 97 19.83 -19.88 8.50
N ILE A 98 21.14 -19.97 8.27
CA ILE A 98 22.00 -18.82 8.01
C ILE A 98 22.38 -18.84 6.53
N VAL A 99 22.16 -17.71 5.86
CA VAL A 99 22.52 -17.47 4.46
C VAL A 99 23.73 -16.55 4.44
N HIS A 100 24.72 -16.89 3.62
CA HIS A 100 25.90 -16.07 3.42
C HIS A 100 25.88 -15.53 1.99
N LEU A 101 26.04 -14.21 1.84
CA LEU A 101 26.46 -13.61 0.57
C LEU A 101 27.96 -13.83 0.43
N VAL A 102 28.37 -14.46 -0.67
CA VAL A 102 29.75 -14.94 -0.87
C VAL A 102 30.36 -14.23 -2.07
N SER A 103 31.62 -13.82 -1.96
CA SER A 103 32.36 -13.31 -3.13
C SER A 103 32.78 -14.47 -4.04
N LEU A 104 32.51 -14.34 -5.34
CA LEU A 104 32.92 -15.31 -6.36
C LEU A 104 34.34 -15.06 -6.87
N GLU A 105 34.95 -13.94 -6.48
CA GLU A 105 36.28 -13.52 -6.90
C GLU A 105 37.36 -14.53 -6.47
N GLY A 106 38.28 -14.84 -7.38
CA GLY A 106 39.40 -15.76 -7.15
C GLY A 106 39.02 -17.24 -7.06
N ILE A 107 37.73 -17.61 -7.15
CA ILE A 107 37.30 -19.02 -7.15
C ILE A 107 37.69 -19.69 -8.47
N GLU A 108 37.68 -18.95 -9.58
CA GLU A 108 38.08 -19.42 -10.92
C GLU A 108 39.54 -19.89 -11.03
N ASP A 109 40.40 -19.40 -10.13
CA ASP A 109 41.81 -19.78 -10.05
C ASP A 109 42.03 -21.12 -9.32
N LEU A 110 41.00 -21.64 -8.63
CA LEU A 110 41.10 -22.92 -7.93
C LEU A 110 41.09 -24.08 -8.94
N THR A 111 41.84 -25.13 -8.65
CA THR A 111 41.89 -26.34 -9.48
C THR A 111 40.92 -27.40 -8.97
N LEU A 112 40.12 -27.96 -9.87
CA LEU A 112 39.29 -29.15 -9.62
C LEU A 112 39.93 -30.38 -10.30
N PRO A 113 39.89 -31.58 -9.68
CA PRO A 113 39.41 -31.87 -8.32
C PRO A 113 40.32 -31.30 -7.23
N LEU A 114 39.75 -31.01 -6.06
CA LEU A 114 40.49 -30.52 -4.89
C LEU A 114 41.52 -31.57 -4.42
N ALA A 115 42.64 -31.13 -3.84
CA ALA A 115 43.66 -32.04 -3.31
C ALA A 115 43.08 -32.93 -2.21
N ALA A 116 43.44 -34.23 -2.20
CA ALA A 116 42.86 -35.24 -1.29
C ALA A 116 43.06 -34.92 0.21
N GLU A 117 44.03 -34.08 0.54
CA GLU A 117 44.35 -33.64 1.90
C GLU A 117 43.47 -32.47 2.40
N THR A 118 42.66 -31.86 1.51
CA THR A 118 41.84 -30.68 1.82
C THR A 118 40.62 -31.08 2.64
N GLN A 119 40.48 -30.52 3.84
CA GLN A 119 39.32 -30.73 4.71
C GLN A 119 38.25 -29.66 4.56
N TYR A 120 38.65 -28.42 4.27
CA TYR A 120 37.75 -27.28 4.11
C TYR A 120 38.18 -26.35 2.99
N VAL A 121 37.22 -25.70 2.35
CA VAL A 121 37.44 -24.60 1.40
C VAL A 121 36.95 -23.30 2.03
N ALA A 122 37.86 -22.33 2.21
CA ALA A 122 37.55 -21.03 2.78
C ALA A 122 37.12 -20.04 1.69
N ILE A 123 35.93 -19.47 1.85
CA ILE A 123 35.41 -18.44 0.94
C ILE A 123 35.02 -17.19 1.74
N ALA A 124 35.23 -16.01 1.14
CA ALA A 124 34.87 -14.73 1.72
C ALA A 124 33.34 -14.54 1.77
N SER A 125 32.81 -14.29 2.95
CA SER A 125 31.41 -13.92 3.20
C SER A 125 31.31 -12.40 3.35
N LEU A 126 30.59 -11.76 2.44
CA LEU A 126 30.36 -10.31 2.42
C LEU A 126 29.29 -9.91 3.45
N HIS A 127 28.23 -10.72 3.55
CA HIS A 127 27.13 -10.48 4.47
C HIS A 127 26.48 -11.80 4.89
N SER A 128 25.72 -11.80 5.99
CA SER A 128 24.95 -12.96 6.42
C SER A 128 23.58 -12.58 6.94
N TRP A 129 22.57 -13.34 6.53
CA TRP A 129 21.20 -13.24 7.03
C TRP A 129 20.82 -14.52 7.77
N SER A 130 19.86 -14.43 8.70
CA SER A 130 19.25 -15.60 9.33
C SER A 130 17.75 -15.61 9.08
N TYR A 131 17.20 -16.75 8.68
CA TYR A 131 15.76 -16.96 8.55
C TYR A 131 15.37 -18.33 9.10
N THR A 132 14.10 -18.52 9.42
CA THR A 132 13.59 -19.80 9.93
C THR A 132 12.87 -20.56 8.82
N CYS A 133 13.33 -21.77 8.50
CA CYS A 133 12.60 -22.70 7.67
C CYS A 133 11.44 -23.30 8.47
N MET A 134 10.22 -23.08 7.98
CA MET A 134 9.02 -23.65 8.58
C MET A 134 8.77 -25.08 8.08
N PRO A 135 8.14 -25.96 8.89
CA PRO A 135 7.84 -27.33 8.48
C PRO A 135 6.76 -27.38 7.39
N PRO A 136 6.60 -28.52 6.68
CA PRO A 136 5.65 -28.66 5.56
C PRO A 136 4.17 -28.43 5.90
N GLN A 137 3.78 -28.52 7.17
CA GLN A 137 2.41 -28.27 7.66
C GLN A 137 2.20 -26.82 8.14
N SER A 138 3.16 -25.94 7.85
CA SER A 138 3.04 -24.53 8.20
C SER A 138 2.02 -23.80 7.34
N PHE A 139 1.64 -22.62 7.82
CA PHE A 139 0.68 -21.74 7.17
C PHE A 139 1.05 -21.47 5.70
N ASP A 140 0.13 -21.82 4.80
CA ASP A 140 0.19 -21.53 3.39
C ASP A 140 -0.89 -20.51 3.03
N VAL A 141 -0.50 -19.45 2.33
CA VAL A 141 -1.40 -18.32 2.04
C VAL A 141 -2.48 -18.74 1.04
N GLU A 142 -2.16 -19.56 0.04
CA GLU A 142 -3.13 -20.00 -0.95
C GLU A 142 -4.21 -20.87 -0.30
N SER A 143 -3.78 -21.86 0.49
CA SER A 143 -4.69 -22.73 1.24
C SER A 143 -5.54 -21.95 2.25
N ALA A 144 -4.96 -20.96 2.95
CA ALA A 144 -5.70 -20.12 3.89
C ALA A 144 -6.75 -19.25 3.19
N LEU A 145 -6.41 -18.63 2.06
CA LEU A 145 -7.36 -17.84 1.25
C LEU A 145 -8.51 -18.72 0.71
N ARG A 146 -8.20 -19.95 0.27
CA ARG A 146 -9.21 -20.92 -0.17
C ARG A 146 -10.14 -21.31 0.97
N HIS A 147 -9.59 -21.62 2.15
CA HIS A 147 -10.37 -21.95 3.34
C HIS A 147 -11.26 -20.78 3.79
N LEU A 148 -10.77 -19.55 3.68
CA LEU A 148 -11.54 -18.35 3.96
C LEU A 148 -12.75 -18.19 3.03
N GLY A 149 -12.58 -18.50 1.75
CA GLY A 149 -13.67 -18.54 0.76
C GLY A 149 -14.70 -19.61 1.09
N GLU A 150 -14.27 -20.82 1.42
CA GLU A 150 -15.15 -21.95 1.80
C GLU A 150 -15.94 -21.69 3.09
N THR A 151 -15.33 -21.01 4.04
CA THR A 151 -15.96 -20.67 5.32
C THR A 151 -16.75 -19.37 5.28
N SER A 152 -16.83 -18.67 4.14
CA SER A 152 -17.54 -17.39 4.02
C SER A 152 -19.04 -17.54 4.26
N THR A 153 -19.56 -16.91 5.32
CA THR A 153 -20.99 -16.97 5.69
C THR A 153 -21.44 -15.67 6.36
N TRP A 154 -22.68 -15.62 6.86
CA TRP A 154 -23.22 -14.50 7.64
C TRP A 154 -22.65 -14.44 9.06
N LEU A 155 -22.54 -13.24 9.65
CA LEU A 155 -22.13 -13.02 11.03
C LEU A 155 -23.19 -13.54 12.03
N ARG A 156 -23.15 -14.85 12.30
CA ARG A 156 -24.01 -15.54 13.26
C ARG A 156 -23.30 -16.77 13.83
N ALA A 157 -23.72 -17.21 15.01
CA ALA A 157 -23.25 -18.48 15.56
C ALA A 157 -23.76 -19.66 14.71
N THR A 158 -22.93 -20.69 14.54
CA THR A 158 -23.30 -21.93 13.86
C THR A 158 -24.16 -22.80 14.79
N ALA A 159 -25.46 -22.89 14.52
CA ALA A 159 -26.38 -23.74 15.28
C ALA A 159 -26.15 -25.22 14.94
N SER A 160 -25.91 -26.07 15.95
CA SER A 160 -25.72 -27.52 15.82
C SER A 160 -26.90 -28.35 16.36
N ALA A 161 -28.06 -27.72 16.61
CA ALA A 161 -29.19 -28.37 17.27
C ALA A 161 -30.08 -29.17 16.29
N PRO A 162 -30.56 -30.37 16.66
CA PRO A 162 -31.50 -31.15 15.85
C PRO A 162 -32.87 -30.46 15.77
N VAL A 163 -33.32 -30.22 14.54
CA VAL A 163 -34.61 -29.58 14.22
C VAL A 163 -35.72 -30.62 14.42
N SER A 164 -36.38 -30.63 15.58
CA SER A 164 -37.52 -31.54 15.80
C SER A 164 -38.69 -30.94 16.58
N ASP A 165 -38.47 -29.88 17.38
CA ASP A 165 -39.55 -29.19 18.12
C ASP A 165 -39.83 -27.77 17.60
N PRO A 166 -41.10 -27.32 17.59
CA PRO A 166 -41.49 -25.98 17.12
C PRO A 166 -40.96 -24.84 18.02
N ASP A 167 -40.83 -25.06 19.33
CA ASP A 167 -40.23 -24.05 20.24
C ASP A 167 -38.72 -23.89 19.99
N ASN A 168 -38.04 -25.00 19.64
CA ASN A 168 -36.64 -24.97 19.23
C ASN A 168 -36.48 -24.22 17.90
N GLN A 169 -37.48 -24.24 17.02
CA GLN A 169 -37.45 -23.52 15.75
C GLN A 169 -37.42 -22.00 15.95
N HIS A 170 -38.23 -21.45 16.87
CA HIS A 170 -38.21 -20.00 17.14
C HIS A 170 -36.87 -19.54 17.74
N VAL A 171 -36.24 -20.36 18.59
CA VAL A 171 -34.89 -20.08 19.11
C VAL A 171 -33.84 -20.12 17.99
N ILE A 172 -33.91 -21.11 17.10
CA ILE A 172 -33.03 -21.22 15.93
C ILE A 172 -33.23 -20.01 15.01
N ASP A 173 -34.47 -19.56 14.80
CA ASP A 173 -34.78 -18.38 13.99
C ASP A 173 -34.13 -17.14 14.60
N ARG A 174 -34.25 -16.93 15.92
CA ARG A 174 -33.59 -15.80 16.62
C ARG A 174 -32.07 -15.89 16.58
N MET A 175 -31.49 -17.08 16.71
CA MET A 175 -30.05 -17.28 16.55
C MET A 175 -29.61 -17.00 15.11
N SER A 176 -30.45 -17.35 14.12
CA SER A 176 -30.23 -17.05 12.70
C SER A 176 -30.30 -15.54 12.39
N ASP A 177 -31.06 -14.79 13.20
CA ASP A 177 -31.15 -13.33 13.17
C ASP A 177 -29.96 -12.65 13.87
N GLY A 178 -29.04 -13.42 14.48
CA GLY A 178 -27.83 -12.92 15.13
C GLY A 178 -27.98 -12.59 16.62
N TYR A 179 -29.06 -13.03 17.27
CA TYR A 179 -29.24 -12.84 18.71
C TYR A 179 -28.43 -13.85 19.53
N THR A 180 -27.86 -13.36 20.63
CA THR A 180 -27.23 -14.16 21.67
C THR A 180 -27.96 -13.93 23.01
N LEU A 181 -27.96 -14.93 23.88
CA LEU A 181 -28.46 -14.77 25.24
C LEU A 181 -27.36 -14.20 26.13
N THR A 182 -27.67 -13.13 26.85
CA THR A 182 -26.74 -12.48 27.78
C THR A 182 -27.35 -12.39 29.17
N LYS A 183 -26.48 -12.39 30.19
CA LYS A 183 -26.87 -12.15 31.57
C LYS A 183 -27.10 -10.66 31.75
N TYR A 184 -28.33 -10.28 32.08
CA TYR A 184 -28.75 -8.89 32.25
C TYR A 184 -29.09 -8.61 33.71
N ARG A 185 -28.69 -7.43 34.20
CA ARG A 185 -29.06 -6.94 35.53
C ARG A 185 -30.03 -5.79 35.36
N VAL A 186 -31.25 -5.95 35.86
CA VAL A 186 -32.27 -4.90 35.84
C VAL A 186 -31.94 -3.81 36.86
N GLN A 187 -32.59 -2.65 36.76
CA GLN A 187 -32.37 -1.51 37.66
C GLN A 187 -32.62 -1.84 39.14
N THR A 188 -33.54 -2.77 39.42
CA THR A 188 -33.81 -3.26 40.78
C THR A 188 -32.65 -4.09 41.36
N GLY A 189 -31.67 -4.48 40.53
CA GLY A 189 -30.50 -5.25 40.91
C GLY A 189 -30.65 -6.76 40.73
N GLU A 190 -31.82 -7.24 40.33
CA GLU A 190 -32.05 -8.66 40.02
C GLU A 190 -31.30 -9.06 38.74
N THR A 191 -30.88 -10.33 38.66
CA THR A 191 -30.22 -10.87 37.47
C THR A 191 -31.18 -11.75 36.70
N THR A 192 -31.42 -11.40 35.44
CA THR A 192 -32.27 -12.14 34.51
C THR A 192 -31.49 -12.44 33.21
N ALA A 193 -32.08 -13.21 32.30
CA ALA A 193 -31.57 -13.39 30.95
C ALA A 193 -32.23 -12.38 30.01
N ALA A 194 -31.47 -11.88 29.04
CA ALA A 194 -31.99 -11.02 27.98
C ALA A 194 -31.41 -11.45 26.63
N LYS A 195 -32.15 -11.14 25.56
CA LYS A 195 -31.63 -11.26 24.20
C LYS A 195 -30.84 -10.01 23.86
N PHE A 196 -29.72 -10.20 23.18
CA PHE A 196 -28.84 -9.10 22.79
C PHE A 196 -28.21 -9.41 21.43
N ARG A 197 -28.17 -8.41 20.56
CA ARG A 197 -27.41 -8.41 19.31
C ARG A 197 -26.61 -7.11 19.18
N GLY A 198 -25.59 -7.14 18.33
CA GLY A 198 -24.74 -5.97 18.07
C GLY A 198 -25.31 -5.04 16.99
N ALA A 199 -24.51 -4.05 16.60
CA ALA A 199 -24.80 -3.18 15.46
C ALA A 199 -24.74 -3.91 14.10
N LEU A 200 -24.03 -5.04 14.05
CA LEU A 200 -23.79 -5.84 12.87
C LEU A 200 -24.75 -7.03 12.86
N THR A 201 -25.57 -7.16 11.82
CA THR A 201 -26.64 -8.16 11.75
C THR A 201 -26.53 -9.05 10.51
N PRO A 202 -26.83 -10.35 10.62
CA PRO A 202 -26.76 -11.27 9.48
C PRO A 202 -27.91 -11.07 8.48
N LYS A 203 -29.02 -10.45 8.91
CA LYS A 203 -30.16 -10.09 8.06
C LYS A 203 -30.36 -8.59 8.08
N TYR A 204 -30.86 -8.06 6.96
CA TYR A 204 -31.31 -6.67 6.88
C TYR A 204 -32.59 -6.48 7.71
N ILE A 205 -32.67 -5.37 8.42
CA ILE A 205 -33.80 -5.01 9.27
C ILE A 205 -34.48 -3.79 8.66
N PRO A 206 -35.80 -3.84 8.40
CA PRO A 206 -36.53 -2.70 7.87
C PRO A 206 -36.37 -1.44 8.75
N HIS A 207 -36.26 -0.29 8.09
CA HIS A 207 -36.19 1.02 8.72
C HIS A 207 -37.15 1.99 8.02
N PRO A 208 -37.92 2.81 8.76
CA PRO A 208 -38.08 2.77 10.21
C PRO A 208 -38.94 1.57 10.65
N SER A 209 -38.58 0.95 11.77
CA SER A 209 -39.46 -0.06 12.36
C SER A 209 -40.65 0.63 13.04
N SER A 210 -41.83 0.53 12.43
CA SER A 210 -43.07 1.12 12.94
C SER A 210 -43.48 0.63 14.33
N THR A 211 -42.93 -0.50 14.78
CA THR A 211 -43.19 -1.09 16.09
C THR A 211 -42.31 -0.52 17.21
N ILE A 212 -41.18 0.09 16.86
CA ILE A 212 -40.13 0.49 17.81
C ILE A 212 -40.17 2.00 18.05
N TRP A 213 -40.50 2.79 17.02
CA TRP A 213 -40.31 4.24 17.03
C TRP A 213 -41.65 4.96 16.90
N ASN A 214 -42.28 5.27 18.04
CA ASN A 214 -43.45 6.15 18.11
C ASN A 214 -43.15 7.49 18.80
N MET A 215 -42.04 7.60 19.54
CA MET A 215 -41.61 8.78 20.29
C MET A 215 -40.08 8.84 20.38
N LEU A 216 -39.52 10.04 20.60
CA LEU A 216 -38.11 10.21 20.99
C LEU A 216 -37.97 9.72 22.43
N SER A 217 -37.00 8.83 22.68
CA SER A 217 -36.83 8.23 23.99
C SER A 217 -36.07 9.16 24.93
N ASP A 218 -36.62 9.37 26.12
CA ASP A 218 -35.96 10.12 27.19
C ASP A 218 -35.13 9.20 28.09
N SER A 219 -35.47 7.90 28.10
CA SER A 219 -34.74 6.88 28.82
C SER A 219 -34.60 5.63 27.97
N GLY A 220 -33.39 5.05 27.87
CA GLY A 220 -33.21 3.84 27.08
C GLY A 220 -34.16 2.67 27.41
N MET A 221 -34.83 2.68 28.57
CA MET A 221 -35.86 1.69 28.94
C MET A 221 -37.03 1.63 27.98
N ASP A 222 -37.37 2.76 27.34
CA ASP A 222 -38.47 2.84 26.38
C ASP A 222 -38.18 1.98 25.12
N LEU A 223 -36.91 1.61 24.90
CA LEU A 223 -36.43 0.84 23.75
C LEU A 223 -36.25 -0.66 24.04
N GLN A 224 -36.80 -1.16 25.15
CA GLN A 224 -36.83 -2.60 25.44
C GLN A 224 -38.00 -3.28 24.73
N ILE A 225 -37.74 -4.41 24.07
CA ILE A 225 -38.76 -5.14 23.31
C ILE A 225 -38.99 -6.50 23.96
N LEU A 226 -40.22 -6.81 24.36
CA LEU A 226 -40.56 -8.13 24.90
C LEU A 226 -40.85 -9.11 23.77
N ASP A 227 -40.18 -10.26 23.77
CA ASP A 227 -40.53 -11.38 22.89
C ASP A 227 -41.58 -12.25 23.55
N GLU A 228 -42.83 -12.10 23.13
CA GLU A 228 -43.98 -12.78 23.73
C GLU A 228 -43.85 -14.32 23.72
N LYS A 229 -43.15 -14.89 22.72
CA LYS A 229 -43.00 -16.35 22.61
C LYS A 229 -41.95 -16.92 23.56
N LEU A 230 -40.85 -16.19 23.77
CA LEU A 230 -39.75 -16.63 24.66
C LEU A 230 -39.89 -16.09 26.09
N GLY A 231 -40.72 -15.08 26.31
CA GLY A 231 -40.82 -14.36 27.58
C GLY A 231 -39.55 -13.60 27.95
N LEU A 232 -38.64 -13.38 26.99
CA LEU A 232 -37.36 -12.72 27.20
C LEU A 232 -37.37 -11.32 26.59
N VAL A 233 -36.80 -10.37 27.32
CA VAL A 233 -36.63 -8.99 26.86
C VAL A 233 -35.42 -8.91 25.94
N ASP A 234 -35.58 -8.22 24.81
CA ASP A 234 -34.51 -7.76 23.95
C ASP A 234 -34.01 -6.39 24.42
N ILE A 235 -32.73 -6.34 24.79
CA ILE A 235 -32.05 -5.15 25.31
C ILE A 235 -31.15 -4.48 24.27
N THR A 236 -31.23 -4.88 23.01
CA THR A 236 -30.36 -4.39 21.93
C THR A 236 -30.39 -2.88 21.81
N TYR A 237 -31.56 -2.29 21.57
CA TYR A 237 -31.69 -0.83 21.37
C TYR A 237 -31.52 -0.06 22.68
N TYR A 238 -31.98 -0.63 23.82
CA TYR A 238 -31.66 -0.11 25.16
C TYR A 238 -30.14 0.08 25.32
N SER A 239 -29.35 -0.95 24.98
CA SER A 239 -27.91 -0.92 25.15
C SER A 239 -27.23 0.07 24.18
N ALA A 240 -27.73 0.18 22.95
CA ALA A 240 -27.24 1.12 21.93
C ALA A 240 -27.43 2.56 22.41
N TRP A 241 -28.62 2.91 22.89
CA TRP A 241 -28.94 4.24 23.42
C TRP A 241 -28.08 4.60 24.62
N GLN A 242 -27.92 3.67 25.58
CA GLN A 242 -27.07 3.88 26.75
C GLN A 242 -25.59 4.03 26.36
N LEU A 243 -25.12 3.26 25.38
CA LEU A 243 -23.75 3.38 24.87
C LEU A 243 -23.52 4.74 24.22
N GLY A 244 -24.43 5.18 23.34
CA GLY A 244 -24.35 6.49 22.70
C GLY A 244 -24.29 7.63 23.70
N LYS A 245 -25.16 7.59 24.72
CA LYS A 245 -25.13 8.58 25.83
C LYS A 245 -23.80 8.56 26.59
N LYS A 246 -23.28 7.38 26.93
CA LYS A 246 -22.00 7.24 27.65
C LYS A 246 -20.82 7.75 26.81
N MET A 247 -20.78 7.43 25.53
CA MET A 247 -19.73 7.88 24.62
C MET A 247 -19.79 9.39 24.40
N ALA A 248 -20.99 9.96 24.26
CA ALA A 248 -21.18 11.40 24.19
C ALA A 248 -20.66 12.11 25.45
N ILE A 249 -20.99 11.60 26.65
CA ILE A 249 -20.52 12.17 27.93
C ILE A 249 -18.99 12.04 28.07
N ALA A 250 -18.41 10.94 27.59
CA ALA A 250 -16.97 10.72 27.63
C ALA A 250 -16.20 11.70 26.72
N ASP A 251 -16.79 12.13 25.61
CA ASP A 251 -16.22 13.11 24.70
C ASP A 251 -16.56 14.55 25.13
N ARG A 252 -15.56 15.22 25.72
CA ARG A 252 -15.70 16.61 26.18
C ARG A 252 -15.93 17.60 25.05
N ALA A 253 -15.29 17.42 23.89
CA ALA A 253 -15.41 18.34 22.77
C ALA A 253 -16.83 18.28 22.20
N PHE A 254 -17.33 17.06 21.96
CA PHE A 254 -18.69 16.82 21.51
C PHE A 254 -19.74 17.33 22.51
N SER A 255 -19.64 16.95 23.79
CA SER A 255 -20.60 17.37 24.83
C SER A 255 -20.69 18.90 24.97
N THR A 256 -19.54 19.59 24.88
CA THR A 256 -19.49 21.06 24.98
C THR A 256 -20.13 21.72 23.76
N ALA A 257 -19.77 21.26 22.55
CA ALA A 257 -20.32 21.76 21.30
C ALA A 257 -21.84 21.52 21.22
N LEU A 258 -22.32 20.31 21.55
CA LEU A 258 -23.73 19.98 21.57
C LEU A 258 -24.50 20.85 22.56
N THR A 259 -23.97 21.06 23.76
CA THR A 259 -24.61 21.91 24.78
C THR A 259 -24.74 23.35 24.31
N LYS A 260 -23.68 23.93 23.72
CA LYS A 260 -23.70 25.29 23.15
C LYS A 260 -24.67 25.41 21.98
N LEU A 261 -24.66 24.44 21.08
CA LEU A 261 -25.56 24.38 19.93
C LEU A 261 -27.02 24.34 20.41
N ARG A 262 -27.34 23.46 21.35
CA ARG A 262 -28.68 23.36 21.94
C ARG A 262 -29.12 24.66 22.62
N ALA A 263 -28.24 25.28 23.39
CA ALA A 263 -28.52 26.57 24.04
C ALA A 263 -28.78 27.69 23.01
N THR A 264 -27.97 27.75 21.95
CA THR A 264 -28.11 28.76 20.89
C THR A 264 -29.44 28.58 20.14
N ILE A 265 -29.77 27.35 19.73
CA ILE A 265 -31.05 27.03 19.08
C ILE A 265 -32.21 27.40 20.02
N HIS A 266 -32.12 27.06 21.30
CA HIS A 266 -33.17 27.35 22.28
C HIS A 266 -33.40 28.86 22.44
N VAL A 267 -32.34 29.64 22.62
CA VAL A 267 -32.43 31.11 22.80
C VAL A 267 -33.04 31.77 21.58
N LEU A 268 -32.58 31.43 20.36
CA LEU A 268 -33.11 31.97 19.12
C LEU A 268 -34.58 31.58 18.91
N ALA A 269 -34.90 30.30 19.11
CA ALA A 269 -36.25 29.77 18.92
C ALA A 269 -37.26 30.39 19.90
N MET A 270 -36.88 30.48 21.18
CA MET A 270 -37.73 31.01 22.23
C MET A 270 -37.94 32.52 22.10
N ALA A 271 -36.89 33.28 21.75
CA ALA A 271 -37.01 34.71 21.46
C ALA A 271 -38.02 34.95 20.34
N GLN A 272 -37.89 34.23 19.23
CA GLN A 272 -38.79 34.38 18.09
C GLN A 272 -40.22 33.88 18.41
N ALA A 273 -40.37 32.80 19.17
CA ALA A 273 -41.67 32.28 19.56
C ALA A 273 -42.45 33.27 20.44
N LYS A 274 -41.77 33.90 21.42
CA LYS A 274 -42.34 34.95 22.26
C LYS A 274 -42.74 36.18 21.45
N VAL A 275 -41.93 36.61 20.48
CA VAL A 275 -42.28 37.72 19.58
C VAL A 275 -43.52 37.40 18.74
N ASN A 276 -43.60 36.18 18.18
CA ASN A 276 -44.73 35.75 17.36
C ASN A 276 -46.03 35.72 18.17
N ILE A 277 -46.00 35.20 19.40
CA ILE A 277 -47.17 35.21 20.30
C ILE A 277 -47.57 36.62 20.72
N ASN A 278 -46.60 37.46 21.10
CA ASN A 278 -46.89 38.83 21.53
C ASN A 278 -47.49 39.68 20.40
N ARG A 279 -47.00 39.51 19.15
CA ARG A 279 -47.57 40.18 17.97
C ARG A 279 -49.03 39.78 17.72
N GLU A 280 -49.36 38.51 17.90
CA GLU A 280 -50.74 38.04 17.75
C GLU A 280 -51.65 38.52 18.88
N GLY A 281 -51.17 38.54 20.13
CA GLY A 281 -51.89 39.15 21.25
C GLY A 281 -52.19 40.63 21.01
N VAL A 282 -51.21 41.39 20.50
CA VAL A 282 -51.40 42.80 20.12
C VAL A 282 -52.34 42.95 18.92
N ALA A 283 -52.26 42.08 17.91
CA ALA A 283 -53.13 42.10 16.73
C ALA A 283 -54.60 41.72 17.05
N ALA A 284 -54.82 40.78 17.97
CA ALA A 284 -56.15 40.43 18.49
C ALA A 284 -56.73 41.56 19.34
N SER A 285 -55.87 42.33 20.01
CA SER A 285 -56.25 43.52 20.78
C SER A 285 -56.64 44.69 19.88
N THR A 286 -55.87 44.94 18.81
CA THR A 286 -56.19 46.01 17.85
C THR A 286 -57.42 45.68 17.00
N SER A 287 -57.65 44.41 16.61
CA SER A 287 -58.88 44.04 15.89
C SER A 287 -60.15 44.21 16.75
N ARG A 288 -60.09 43.96 18.06
CA ARG A 288 -61.19 44.26 19.01
C ARG A 288 -61.44 45.77 19.18
N VAL A 289 -60.40 46.59 19.16
CA VAL A 289 -60.49 48.06 19.27
C VAL A 289 -60.95 48.72 17.96
N VAL A 290 -60.67 48.12 16.80
CA VAL A 290 -61.15 48.61 15.50
C VAL A 290 -62.56 48.10 15.17
N GLY A 291 -62.99 46.96 15.71
CA GLY A 291 -64.38 46.48 15.59
C GLY A 291 -65.40 47.20 16.48
N THR A 292 -64.95 47.95 17.49
CA THR A 292 -65.81 48.69 18.41
C THR A 292 -66.45 49.96 17.83
N PRO A 293 -65.81 50.79 16.97
CA PRO A 293 -66.51 51.91 16.33
C PRO A 293 -67.62 51.49 15.36
N ALA A 294 -67.56 50.29 14.76
CA ALA A 294 -68.62 49.79 13.88
C ALA A 294 -69.90 49.42 14.63
N LYS A 295 -69.81 49.00 15.91
CA LYS A 295 -70.97 48.73 16.77
C LYS A 295 -71.53 49.99 17.45
N VAL A 296 -70.70 51.01 17.64
CA VAL A 296 -71.12 52.30 18.22
C VAL A 296 -72.04 53.08 17.27
N GLN A 297 -71.99 52.80 15.97
CA GLN A 297 -72.85 53.48 14.99
C GLN A 297 -74.29 52.92 14.95
N ASP A 298 -74.48 51.64 15.32
CA ASP A 298 -75.80 51.01 15.43
C ASP A 298 -76.48 51.27 16.79
N ASP A 299 -75.72 51.51 17.86
CA ASP A 299 -76.25 51.79 19.20
C ASP A 299 -76.61 53.27 19.44
N ALA A 300 -76.40 54.16 18.47
CA ALA A 300 -76.70 55.60 18.60
C ALA A 300 -78.19 55.96 18.40
N ILE A 301 -79.05 54.99 18.05
CA ILE A 301 -80.47 55.24 17.80
C ILE A 301 -81.30 54.17 18.51
N LEU A 302 -81.47 54.32 19.84
CA LEU A 302 -82.70 54.03 20.62
C LEU A 302 -82.37 53.77 22.10
N GLY A 303 -82.86 54.65 22.97
CA GLY A 303 -83.53 54.22 24.21
C GLY A 303 -82.67 53.79 25.41
N ASN A 304 -82.45 54.75 26.30
CA ASN A 304 -82.70 54.62 27.74
C ASN A 304 -82.04 53.42 28.48
N ARG A 305 -80.77 53.58 28.90
CA ARG A 305 -80.22 52.82 30.04
C ARG A 305 -79.48 53.74 30.99
N THR A 306 -80.02 53.87 32.20
CA THR A 306 -79.31 54.34 33.40
C THR A 306 -78.31 53.26 33.82
N GLY A 307 -77.20 53.19 33.08
CA GLY A 307 -76.11 52.24 33.26
C GLY A 307 -74.76 52.97 33.22
N ASP A 308 -74.43 53.56 34.36
CA ASP A 308 -73.08 53.72 34.91
C ASP A 308 -71.94 54.18 33.98
N LEU A 309 -71.71 55.50 33.96
CA LEU A 309 -70.55 56.18 33.34
C LEU A 309 -69.19 55.75 33.96
N VAL A 310 -69.20 54.92 35.00
CA VAL A 310 -68.03 54.44 35.74
C VAL A 310 -67.22 53.37 34.97
N TYR A 311 -67.82 52.64 34.03
CA TYR A 311 -67.11 51.58 33.27
C TYR A 311 -66.24 52.09 32.12
N ARG A 312 -66.28 53.39 31.78
CA ARG A 312 -65.44 53.98 30.72
C ARG A 312 -63.96 54.09 31.10
N TRP A 313 -63.64 54.06 32.40
CA TRP A 313 -62.28 54.19 32.95
C TRP A 313 -61.69 52.88 33.44
N ILE A 314 -62.40 51.76 33.27
CA ILE A 314 -61.88 50.44 33.59
C ILE A 314 -61.04 50.00 32.38
N SER A 315 -59.74 50.28 32.43
CA SER A 315 -58.79 49.61 31.57
C SER A 315 -58.96 48.11 31.80
N ASN A 316 -59.45 47.36 30.81
CA ASN A 316 -59.42 45.91 30.85
C ASN A 316 -57.96 45.50 31.04
N LYS A 317 -57.61 45.06 32.25
CA LYS A 317 -56.33 44.42 32.51
C LYS A 317 -56.30 43.18 31.63
N GLN A 318 -55.51 43.22 30.56
CA GLN A 318 -55.30 42.02 29.76
C GLN A 318 -54.65 40.98 30.66
N GLU A 319 -55.18 39.76 30.65
CA GLU A 319 -54.48 38.64 31.26
C GLU A 319 -53.12 38.51 30.57
N PRO A 320 -52.02 38.37 31.34
CA PRO A 320 -50.71 38.18 30.76
C PRO A 320 -50.73 36.93 29.88
N VAL A 321 -50.23 37.05 28.66
CA VAL A 321 -50.16 35.90 27.75
C VAL A 321 -49.18 34.90 28.36
N ASP A 322 -49.61 33.65 28.55
CA ASP A 322 -48.74 32.60 29.07
C ASP A 322 -47.58 32.33 28.09
N LEU A 323 -46.37 32.75 28.49
CA LEU A 323 -45.12 32.59 27.75
C LEU A 323 -44.33 31.36 28.21
N THR A 324 -44.95 30.46 28.99
CA THR A 324 -44.34 29.19 29.38
C THR A 324 -44.49 28.14 28.27
N LEU A 325 -43.56 27.18 28.24
CA LEU A 325 -43.61 26.05 27.30
C LEU A 325 -44.77 25.07 27.58
N GLY A 326 -45.57 25.30 28.63
CA GLY A 326 -46.82 24.55 28.88
C GLY A 326 -47.96 24.94 27.93
N ASN A 327 -47.88 26.12 27.30
CA ASN A 327 -48.85 26.56 26.30
C ASN A 327 -48.59 25.87 24.94
N LYS A 328 -49.55 25.06 24.48
CA LYS A 328 -49.47 24.33 23.21
C LYS A 328 -49.21 25.26 22.01
N ALA A 329 -49.79 26.45 21.99
CA ALA A 329 -49.58 27.41 20.90
C ALA A 329 -48.15 27.99 20.88
N LEU A 330 -47.51 28.13 22.05
CA LEU A 330 -46.10 28.52 22.13
C LEU A 330 -45.20 27.34 21.76
N GLU A 331 -45.54 26.12 22.19
CA GLU A 331 -44.79 24.91 21.87
C GLU A 331 -44.70 24.68 20.34
N ASP A 332 -45.82 24.82 19.63
CA ASP A 332 -45.87 24.64 18.17
C ASP A 332 -45.05 25.72 17.43
N LYS A 333 -45.05 26.97 17.93
CA LYS A 333 -44.23 28.05 17.39
C LYS A 333 -42.75 27.87 17.71
N TYR A 334 -42.44 27.42 18.93
CA TYR A 334 -41.10 27.09 19.35
C TYR A 334 -40.51 25.99 18.46
N ALA A 335 -41.26 24.93 18.18
CA ALA A 335 -40.81 23.85 17.29
C ALA A 335 -40.45 24.36 15.89
N ARG A 336 -41.30 25.22 15.29
CA ARG A 336 -41.03 25.84 13.98
C ARG A 336 -39.79 26.72 14.00
N ASN A 337 -39.66 27.58 15.01
CA ASN A 337 -38.51 28.48 15.12
C ASN A 337 -37.22 27.74 15.47
N ALA A 338 -37.29 26.63 16.21
CA ALA A 338 -36.15 25.76 16.49
C ALA A 338 -35.62 25.10 15.22
N GLN A 339 -36.50 24.63 14.34
CA GLN A 339 -36.10 24.08 13.05
C GLN A 339 -35.41 25.14 12.18
N LYS A 340 -35.97 26.35 12.09
CA LYS A 340 -35.36 27.47 11.34
C LYS A 340 -33.99 27.87 11.90
N ALA A 341 -33.90 28.08 13.21
CA ALA A 341 -32.63 28.43 13.86
C ALA A 341 -31.57 27.32 13.66
N ALA A 342 -31.97 26.04 13.73
CA ALA A 342 -31.07 24.93 13.47
C ALA A 342 -30.58 24.93 12.00
N GLN A 343 -31.47 25.20 11.03
CA GLN A 343 -31.11 25.31 9.62
C GLN A 343 -30.11 26.44 9.36
N GLU A 344 -30.32 27.62 9.95
CA GLU A 344 -29.40 28.76 9.83
C GLU A 344 -28.00 28.43 10.39
N LEU A 345 -27.93 27.72 11.51
CA LEU A 345 -26.66 27.33 12.14
C LEU A 345 -25.91 26.23 11.37
N ALA A 346 -26.63 25.40 10.61
CA ALA A 346 -26.06 24.29 9.84
C ALA A 346 -25.58 24.68 8.44
N GLN A 347 -25.76 25.93 8.04
CA GLN A 347 -25.33 26.45 6.73
C GLN A 347 -23.81 26.56 6.59
N SER A 348 -23.36 26.58 5.33
CA SER A 348 -22.00 26.94 4.94
C SER A 348 -21.78 28.46 4.98
N ALA A 349 -20.53 28.89 5.18
CA ALA A 349 -20.12 30.29 5.06
C ALA A 349 -19.72 30.68 3.62
N ASP A 350 -19.36 29.72 2.78
CA ASP A 350 -18.79 29.95 1.45
C ASP A 350 -19.83 29.87 0.30
N GLY A 351 -21.10 29.55 0.57
CA GLY A 351 -22.15 29.32 -0.45
C GLY A 351 -23.44 30.12 -0.23
N ASP A 352 -24.44 29.94 -1.12
CA ASP A 352 -25.77 30.52 -0.97
C ASP A 352 -26.44 30.09 0.35
N GLU A 353 -27.41 30.87 0.84
CA GLU A 353 -28.10 30.64 2.12
C GLU A 353 -28.73 29.24 2.26
N GLU A 354 -28.92 28.49 1.17
CA GLU A 354 -29.45 27.12 1.22
C GLU A 354 -28.38 26.03 1.36
N THR A 355 -27.10 26.34 1.17
CA THR A 355 -26.01 25.35 1.18
C THR A 355 -25.68 24.87 2.60
N ILE A 356 -25.67 23.55 2.81
CA ILE A 356 -25.41 22.91 4.11
C ILE A 356 -23.91 22.68 4.27
N TYR A 357 -23.40 22.79 5.50
CA TYR A 357 -22.03 22.38 5.82
C TYR A 357 -21.82 20.88 5.55
N ASN A 358 -20.74 20.54 4.81
CA ASN A 358 -20.48 19.18 4.34
C ASN A 358 -19.00 18.75 4.42
N GLU A 359 -18.22 19.33 5.35
CA GLU A 359 -16.77 19.13 5.55
C GLU A 359 -15.86 19.57 4.38
N LEU A 360 -16.39 19.69 3.16
CA LEU A 360 -15.70 20.24 1.99
C LEU A 360 -15.80 21.76 1.88
N ASN A 361 -16.71 22.38 2.64
CA ASN A 361 -16.95 23.81 2.71
C ASN A 361 -16.69 24.36 4.12
N LYS A 362 -16.61 25.70 4.30
CA LYS A 362 -16.41 26.27 5.63
C LYS A 362 -17.71 26.31 6.43
N PRO A 363 -17.70 25.90 7.71
CA PRO A 363 -18.90 25.96 8.54
C PRO A 363 -19.22 27.40 8.97
N ARG A 364 -20.49 27.77 8.96
CA ARG A 364 -20.96 29.02 9.59
C ARG A 364 -20.86 28.97 11.12
N ASN A 365 -21.16 27.81 11.70
CA ASN A 365 -21.01 27.55 13.13
C ASN A 365 -20.05 26.37 13.37
N THR A 366 -18.99 26.62 14.14
CA THR A 366 -17.99 25.61 14.52
C THR A 366 -18.57 24.51 15.41
N ASP A 367 -19.58 24.83 16.24
CA ASP A 367 -20.21 23.85 17.12
C ASP A 367 -21.00 22.80 16.32
N TRP A 368 -21.69 23.22 15.25
CA TRP A 368 -22.36 22.28 14.32
C TRP A 368 -21.35 21.39 13.62
N ALA A 369 -20.23 21.94 13.13
CA ALA A 369 -19.20 21.15 12.48
C ALA A 369 -18.65 20.04 13.38
N GLN A 370 -18.34 20.36 14.65
CA GLN A 370 -17.86 19.39 15.62
C GLN A 370 -18.90 18.29 15.92
N VAL A 371 -20.18 18.66 16.02
CA VAL A 371 -21.28 17.70 16.24
C VAL A 371 -21.47 16.81 15.01
N LEU A 372 -21.44 17.37 13.80
CA LEU A 372 -21.58 16.61 12.56
C LEU A 372 -20.45 15.61 12.39
N THR A 373 -19.19 16.03 12.48
CA THR A 373 -18.02 15.15 12.34
C THR A 373 -18.07 13.99 13.34
N TRP A 374 -18.41 14.25 14.59
CA TRP A 374 -18.55 13.19 15.59
C TRP A 374 -19.64 12.17 15.23
N ILE A 375 -20.79 12.64 14.72
CA ILE A 375 -21.88 11.75 14.30
C ILE A 375 -21.47 10.93 13.09
N LEU A 376 -20.82 11.54 12.10
CA LEU A 376 -20.30 10.85 10.92
C LEU A 376 -19.29 9.78 11.33
N ASP A 377 -18.32 10.07 12.20
CA ASP A 377 -17.38 9.08 12.71
C ASP A 377 -18.09 7.87 13.32
N LYS A 378 -19.17 8.09 14.07
CA LYS A 378 -19.96 7.01 14.69
C LYS A 378 -20.82 6.24 13.70
N MET A 379 -21.32 6.90 12.64
CA MET A 379 -21.97 6.22 11.51
C MET A 379 -21.00 5.29 10.77
N PHE A 380 -19.70 5.65 10.72
CA PHE A 380 -18.63 4.81 10.20
C PHE A 380 -18.11 3.78 11.22
N LEU A 381 -18.79 3.62 12.37
CA LEU A 381 -18.45 2.72 13.47
C LEU A 381 -17.08 3.01 14.13
N SER A 382 -16.62 4.25 14.09
CA SER A 382 -15.34 4.64 14.71
C SER A 382 -15.45 4.67 16.23
N ASP A 383 -14.46 4.10 16.92
CA ASP A 383 -14.36 4.00 18.39
C ASP A 383 -15.51 3.27 19.08
N ILE A 384 -16.30 2.47 18.37
CA ILE A 384 -17.31 1.61 18.98
C ILE A 384 -16.62 0.40 19.61
N PRO A 385 -16.83 0.10 20.90
CA PRO A 385 -16.22 -1.06 21.54
C PRO A 385 -16.60 -2.36 20.82
N SER A 386 -15.62 -3.23 20.58
CA SER A 386 -15.78 -4.46 19.78
C SER A 386 -16.88 -5.39 20.31
N GLN A 387 -17.18 -5.35 21.61
CA GLN A 387 -18.25 -6.13 22.26
C GLN A 387 -19.67 -5.79 21.74
N TYR A 388 -19.85 -4.61 21.15
CA TYR A 388 -21.12 -4.19 20.52
C TYR A 388 -21.14 -4.47 19.02
N LEU A 389 -19.99 -4.82 18.42
CA LEU A 389 -19.88 -5.21 17.01
C LEU A 389 -19.94 -6.74 16.87
N VAL A 390 -19.16 -7.46 17.68
CA VAL A 390 -19.11 -8.92 17.76
C VAL A 390 -19.48 -9.34 19.18
N VAL A 391 -20.75 -9.69 19.37
CA VAL A 391 -21.33 -10.00 20.69
C VAL A 391 -20.79 -11.32 21.26
N ASP A 392 -20.73 -12.35 20.44
CA ASP A 392 -20.24 -13.68 20.82
C ASP A 392 -18.97 -13.98 19.99
N PRO A 393 -17.86 -14.39 20.63
CA PRO A 393 -16.66 -14.86 19.92
C PRO A 393 -16.96 -15.97 18.89
N ASN A 394 -18.00 -16.77 19.08
CA ASN A 394 -18.42 -17.81 18.13
C ASN A 394 -19.03 -17.25 16.84
N HIS A 395 -19.40 -15.96 16.79
CA HIS A 395 -19.85 -15.31 15.56
C HIS A 395 -18.70 -15.16 14.56
N LEU A 396 -17.46 -15.07 15.04
CA LEU A 396 -16.25 -14.87 14.22
C LEU A 396 -15.11 -15.84 14.63
N PRO A 397 -15.21 -17.13 14.25
CA PRO A 397 -14.16 -18.12 14.50
C PRO A 397 -12.87 -17.81 13.73
N LEU A 398 -11.76 -18.48 14.08
CA LEU A 398 -10.49 -18.36 13.36
C LEU A 398 -10.61 -18.83 11.90
N GLU A 399 -9.83 -18.22 11.03
CA GLU A 399 -9.84 -18.44 9.56
C GLU A 399 -11.23 -18.37 8.95
N SER A 400 -11.97 -17.30 9.26
CA SER A 400 -13.33 -17.12 8.77
C SER A 400 -13.63 -15.70 8.27
N LEU A 401 -14.47 -15.64 7.25
CA LEU A 401 -15.03 -14.40 6.72
C LEU A 401 -16.55 -14.36 6.98
N ARG A 402 -17.02 -13.23 7.52
CA ARG A 402 -18.39 -13.04 7.98
C ARG A 402 -18.98 -11.75 7.41
N PHE A 403 -19.98 -11.88 6.56
CA PHE A 403 -20.74 -10.74 6.02
C PHE A 403 -21.80 -10.27 7.02
N PHE A 404 -22.10 -8.96 6.98
CA PHE A 404 -23.13 -8.36 7.82
C PHE A 404 -23.79 -7.14 7.14
N HIS A 405 -25.00 -6.84 7.58
CA HIS A 405 -25.66 -5.56 7.40
C HIS A 405 -25.47 -4.70 8.66
N ILE A 406 -25.43 -3.39 8.51
CA ILE A 406 -25.42 -2.48 9.65
C ILE A 406 -26.88 -2.16 10.00
N ASP A 407 -27.30 -2.43 11.24
CA ASP A 407 -28.67 -2.14 11.70
C ASP A 407 -28.90 -0.61 11.78
N ALA A 408 -29.80 -0.09 10.93
CA ALA A 408 -30.16 1.34 10.92
C ALA A 408 -30.88 1.78 12.20
N ASN A 409 -31.73 0.93 12.76
CA ASN A 409 -32.42 1.22 14.01
C ASN A 409 -31.45 1.24 15.20
N TRP A 410 -30.39 0.42 15.16
CA TRP A 410 -29.35 0.43 16.19
C TRP A 410 -28.56 1.74 16.18
N ILE A 411 -28.14 2.19 15.00
CA ILE A 411 -27.41 3.46 14.84
C ILE A 411 -28.29 4.64 15.23
N ASP A 412 -29.56 4.63 14.88
CA ASP A 412 -30.50 5.67 15.28
C ASP A 412 -30.70 5.71 16.80
N ALA A 413 -30.89 4.55 17.46
CA ALA A 413 -30.94 4.45 18.92
C ALA A 413 -29.67 4.99 19.58
N PHE A 414 -28.51 4.65 19.03
CA PHE A 414 -27.21 5.10 19.52
C PHE A 414 -27.07 6.63 19.40
N ILE A 415 -27.34 7.20 18.23
CA ILE A 415 -27.25 8.65 18.01
C ILE A 415 -28.32 9.40 18.81
N ASP A 416 -29.52 8.84 18.96
CA ASP A 416 -30.56 9.42 19.82
C ASP A 416 -30.11 9.55 21.27
N GLY A 417 -29.47 8.49 21.80
CA GLY A 417 -28.89 8.50 23.14
C GLY A 417 -27.76 9.51 23.28
N ALA A 418 -26.90 9.66 22.26
CA ALA A 418 -25.85 10.67 22.23
C ALA A 418 -26.41 12.11 22.24
N LEU A 419 -27.43 12.38 21.43
CA LEU A 419 -28.08 13.69 21.33
C LEU A 419 -28.98 14.04 22.53
N SER A 420 -29.23 13.08 23.43
CA SER A 420 -29.94 13.30 24.69
C SER A 420 -29.14 14.11 25.73
N VAL A 421 -27.82 14.23 25.54
CA VAL A 421 -26.93 14.96 26.44
C VAL A 421 -27.12 16.47 26.31
N GLY A 422 -27.04 17.21 27.43
CA GLY A 422 -27.14 18.67 27.42
C GLY A 422 -28.55 19.20 27.16
N SER A 423 -29.60 18.42 27.49
CA SER A 423 -30.96 18.95 27.46
C SER A 423 -31.22 19.88 28.64
N HIS A 424 -31.69 21.10 28.35
CA HIS A 424 -31.99 22.15 29.33
C HIS A 424 -33.48 22.45 29.46
N VAL A 425 -34.33 21.71 28.74
CA VAL A 425 -35.76 21.97 28.65
C VAL A 425 -36.53 20.74 29.13
N GLU A 426 -37.31 20.90 30.18
CA GLU A 426 -38.27 19.91 30.68
C GLU A 426 -39.54 19.93 29.82
N SER A 427 -39.42 19.59 28.54
CA SER A 427 -40.58 19.32 27.68
C SER A 427 -40.63 17.82 27.37
N ARG A 428 -41.85 17.28 27.32
CA ARG A 428 -42.15 15.87 27.00
C ARG A 428 -41.60 15.43 25.63
N PHE A 429 -41.22 16.38 24.77
CA PHE A 429 -40.59 16.10 23.48
C PHE A 429 -39.41 17.04 23.23
N ASP A 430 -38.21 16.47 23.09
CA ASP A 430 -36.99 17.20 22.73
C ASP A 430 -37.03 17.66 21.25
N LYS A 431 -37.71 18.78 20.99
CA LYS A 431 -37.86 19.35 19.64
C LYS A 431 -36.53 19.79 19.02
N VAL A 432 -35.54 20.13 19.85
CA VAL A 432 -34.19 20.50 19.39
C VAL A 432 -33.47 19.26 18.85
N ARG A 433 -33.53 18.13 19.57
CA ARG A 433 -33.01 16.84 19.09
C ARG A 433 -33.67 16.42 17.77
N ALA A 434 -34.99 16.54 17.66
CA ALA A 434 -35.72 16.26 16.42
C ALA A 434 -35.21 17.12 15.24
N SER A 435 -34.97 18.41 15.50
CA SER A 435 -34.45 19.36 14.49
C SER A 435 -33.03 18.99 14.05
N ILE A 436 -32.16 18.58 14.97
CA ILE A 436 -30.81 18.08 14.65
C ILE A 436 -30.88 16.83 13.77
N LYS A 437 -31.73 15.85 14.10
CA LYS A 437 -31.92 14.66 13.24
C LYS A 437 -32.43 15.01 11.84
N ARG A 438 -33.34 15.98 11.70
CA ARG A 438 -33.77 16.48 10.37
C ARG A 438 -32.63 17.08 9.57
N LEU A 439 -31.73 17.82 10.22
CA LEU A 439 -30.55 18.37 9.54
C LEU A 439 -29.61 17.29 9.04
N LEU A 440 -29.41 16.23 9.82
CA LEU A 440 -28.62 15.07 9.41
C LEU A 440 -29.26 14.35 8.22
N ASN A 441 -30.58 14.15 8.24
CA ASN A 441 -31.30 13.59 7.10
C ASN A 441 -31.12 14.46 5.85
N ARG A 442 -31.23 15.79 6.02
CA ARG A 442 -31.00 16.75 4.92
C ARG A 442 -29.57 16.65 4.39
N TYR A 443 -28.56 16.50 5.25
CA TYR A 443 -27.17 16.29 4.84
C TYR A 443 -27.02 15.03 3.99
N VAL A 444 -27.56 13.89 4.44
CA VAL A 444 -27.43 12.60 3.74
C VAL A 444 -28.21 12.58 2.41
N THR A 445 -29.29 13.35 2.28
CA THR A 445 -30.09 13.43 1.04
C THR A 445 -29.66 14.53 0.07
N THR A 446 -28.77 15.43 0.48
CA THR A 446 -28.28 16.52 -0.39
C THR A 446 -27.07 16.03 -1.20
N PRO A 447 -27.06 16.17 -2.53
CA PRO A 447 -25.90 15.82 -3.34
C PRO A 447 -24.71 16.74 -3.02
N LEU A 448 -23.53 16.15 -2.88
CA LEU A 448 -22.27 16.87 -2.72
C LEU A 448 -21.90 17.61 -4.01
N PRO A 449 -20.94 18.56 -3.99
CA PRO A 449 -20.45 19.24 -5.19
C PRO A 449 -19.93 18.30 -6.29
N THR A 450 -19.61 17.05 -5.93
CA THR A 450 -19.24 15.95 -6.84
C THR A 450 -20.43 15.35 -7.61
N GLY A 451 -21.66 15.78 -7.32
CA GLY A 451 -22.89 15.30 -7.98
C GLY A 451 -23.50 14.03 -7.38
N HIS A 452 -22.83 13.42 -6.39
CA HIS A 452 -23.27 12.20 -5.72
C HIS A 452 -23.73 12.46 -4.28
N LEU A 453 -24.59 11.58 -3.76
CA LEU A 453 -24.97 11.60 -2.35
C LEU A 453 -23.76 11.21 -1.47
N PRO A 454 -23.66 11.74 -0.23
CA PRO A 454 -22.65 11.30 0.73
C PRO A 454 -22.70 9.77 0.93
N PRO A 455 -21.57 9.05 0.78
CA PRO A 455 -21.56 7.61 0.94
C PRO A 455 -21.68 7.25 2.43
N VAL A 456 -22.75 6.54 2.79
CA VAL A 456 -22.99 6.06 4.16
C VAL A 456 -22.86 4.54 4.18
N PRO A 457 -22.09 3.95 5.11
CA PRO A 457 -21.93 2.51 5.17
C PRO A 457 -23.26 1.82 5.51
N SER A 458 -23.59 0.78 4.74
CA SER A 458 -24.80 -0.03 4.93
C SER A 458 -24.48 -1.52 5.10
N PHE A 459 -23.37 -1.96 4.52
CA PHE A 459 -22.97 -3.35 4.40
C PHE A 459 -21.47 -3.49 4.67
N GLY A 460 -21.01 -4.69 5.01
CA GLY A 460 -19.59 -4.92 5.21
C GLY A 460 -19.28 -6.37 5.53
N PHE A 461 -18.01 -6.61 5.83
CA PHE A 461 -17.55 -7.92 6.30
C PHE A 461 -16.48 -7.79 7.38
N LEU A 462 -16.43 -8.82 8.22
CA LEU A 462 -15.36 -9.08 9.17
C LEU A 462 -14.58 -10.29 8.70
N MET A 463 -13.26 -10.18 8.69
CA MET A 463 -12.35 -11.27 8.38
C MET A 463 -11.44 -11.51 9.57
N ARG A 464 -11.44 -12.75 10.09
CA ARG A 464 -10.50 -13.18 11.12
C ARG A 464 -9.59 -14.25 10.55
N SER A 465 -8.33 -13.90 10.28
CA SER A 465 -7.36 -14.80 9.67
C SER A 465 -5.92 -14.37 9.98
N GLU A 466 -5.02 -15.33 10.08
CA GLU A 466 -3.58 -15.12 10.19
C GLU A 466 -3.01 -14.36 8.97
N ILE A 467 -3.72 -14.39 7.82
CA ILE A 467 -3.41 -13.55 6.65
C ILE A 467 -3.37 -12.07 7.05
N VAL A 468 -4.34 -11.60 7.83
CA VAL A 468 -4.41 -10.19 8.24
C VAL A 468 -3.26 -9.83 9.19
N SER A 469 -2.85 -10.77 10.06
CA SER A 469 -1.69 -10.59 10.94
C SER A 469 -0.37 -10.51 10.17
N ARG A 470 -0.21 -11.31 9.11
CA ARG A 470 1.00 -11.31 8.27
C ARG A 470 1.02 -10.17 7.25
N PHE A 471 -0.16 -9.74 6.80
CA PHE A 471 -0.34 -8.71 5.78
C PHE A 471 -1.31 -7.63 6.29
N PRO A 472 -0.84 -6.68 7.12
CA PRO A 472 -1.69 -5.60 7.62
C PRO A 472 -2.19 -4.68 6.49
N ASP A 473 -1.38 -4.52 5.43
CA ASP A 473 -1.70 -3.71 4.23
C ASP A 473 -2.43 -4.53 3.15
N LEU A 474 -3.20 -5.56 3.54
CA LEU A 474 -3.99 -6.37 2.61
C LEU A 474 -4.98 -5.47 1.86
N ARG A 475 -4.89 -5.40 0.53
CA ARG A 475 -5.77 -4.53 -0.26
C ARG A 475 -7.09 -5.24 -0.53
N VAL A 476 -8.20 -4.58 -0.17
CA VAL A 476 -9.55 -5.03 -0.51
C VAL A 476 -10.13 -4.11 -1.58
N THR A 477 -10.51 -4.69 -2.71
CA THR A 477 -11.23 -3.99 -3.77
C THR A 477 -12.60 -4.63 -3.97
N ALA A 478 -13.65 -3.81 -3.95
CA ALA A 478 -15.00 -4.26 -4.23
C ALA A 478 -15.28 -4.17 -5.73
N GLU A 479 -15.80 -5.25 -6.29
CA GLU A 479 -16.21 -5.37 -7.70
C GLU A 479 -17.73 -5.18 -7.80
N PHE A 480 -18.18 -4.46 -8.83
CA PHE A 480 -19.59 -4.13 -9.07
C PHE A 480 -19.97 -4.53 -10.50
N ASP A 481 -21.22 -4.97 -10.70
CA ASP A 481 -21.72 -5.46 -12.01
C ASP A 481 -21.65 -4.38 -13.09
N THR A 482 -22.07 -3.17 -12.73
CA THR A 482 -21.81 -1.97 -13.50
C THR A 482 -20.67 -1.21 -12.83
N PRO A 483 -19.59 -0.88 -13.57
CA PRO A 483 -18.55 0.00 -13.03
C PRO A 483 -19.20 1.30 -12.59
N ARG A 484 -18.86 1.77 -11.39
CA ARG A 484 -19.38 3.05 -10.87
C ARG A 484 -19.13 4.13 -11.92
N ILE A 485 -20.13 5.00 -12.09
CA ILE A 485 -20.11 6.11 -13.06
C ILE A 485 -18.86 6.98 -12.87
N ASP A 486 -18.36 7.08 -11.63
CA ASP A 486 -17.09 7.72 -11.30
C ASP A 486 -16.07 6.72 -10.68
N PRO A 487 -14.94 6.43 -11.36
CA PRO A 487 -13.89 5.56 -10.83
C PRO A 487 -13.09 6.19 -9.67
N THR A 488 -13.31 7.47 -9.35
CA THR A 488 -12.65 8.15 -8.21
C THR A 488 -13.34 7.91 -6.88
N LEU A 489 -14.59 7.43 -6.89
CA LEU A 489 -15.30 7.10 -5.65
C LEU A 489 -14.65 5.86 -5.00
N PRO A 490 -14.19 5.93 -3.74
CA PRO A 490 -13.57 4.78 -3.10
C PRO A 490 -14.58 3.63 -2.99
N SER A 491 -14.20 2.47 -3.52
CA SER A 491 -15.01 1.24 -3.49
C SER A 491 -15.19 0.71 -2.06
N THR A 492 -14.28 1.06 -1.16
CA THR A 492 -14.26 0.71 0.26
C THR A 492 -14.29 1.99 1.08
N LEU A 493 -15.29 2.12 1.97
CA LEU A 493 -15.47 3.35 2.75
C LEU A 493 -14.56 3.41 3.97
N ARG A 494 -14.33 2.26 4.60
CA ARG A 494 -13.46 2.14 5.77
C ARG A 494 -12.87 0.74 5.80
N GLN A 495 -11.55 0.67 5.92
CA GLN A 495 -10.81 -0.56 6.14
C GLN A 495 -9.92 -0.37 7.37
N VAL A 496 -10.14 -1.16 8.43
CA VAL A 496 -9.40 -1.04 9.69
C VAL A 496 -9.14 -2.43 10.28
N VAL A 497 -7.92 -2.68 10.74
CA VAL A 497 -7.59 -3.84 11.57
C VAL A 497 -8.02 -3.53 13.01
N LEU A 498 -9.07 -4.19 13.50
CA LEU A 498 -9.64 -3.95 14.84
C LEU A 498 -8.78 -4.56 15.95
N SER A 499 -8.19 -5.72 15.69
CA SER A 499 -7.30 -6.47 16.58
C SER A 499 -6.37 -7.35 15.75
N ASP A 500 -5.39 -7.99 16.39
CA ASP A 500 -4.50 -8.94 15.71
C ASP A 500 -5.32 -10.00 14.95
N GLY A 501 -5.13 -10.04 13.62
CA GLY A 501 -5.82 -10.95 12.71
C GLY A 501 -7.27 -10.61 12.37
N VAL A 502 -7.85 -9.48 12.83
CA VAL A 502 -9.27 -9.11 12.56
C VAL A 502 -9.37 -7.84 11.72
N LEU A 503 -9.83 -7.98 10.49
CA LEU A 503 -10.09 -6.90 9.54
C LEU A 503 -11.58 -6.56 9.48
N LEU A 504 -11.92 -5.29 9.62
CA LEU A 504 -13.25 -4.72 9.36
C LEU A 504 -13.21 -3.94 8.06
N CYS A 505 -14.14 -4.24 7.15
CA CYS A 505 -14.34 -3.48 5.92
C CYS A 505 -15.80 -3.05 5.78
N LEU A 506 -16.02 -1.75 5.55
CA LEU A 506 -17.34 -1.14 5.36
C LEU A 506 -17.55 -0.69 3.92
N LEU A 507 -18.75 -0.94 3.42
CA LEU A 507 -19.22 -0.67 2.07
C LEU A 507 -20.55 0.09 2.13
N ASP A 508 -20.77 0.99 1.17
CA ASP A 508 -22.05 1.70 0.95
C ASP A 508 -23.11 0.79 0.32
N VAL A 509 -22.70 -0.12 -0.57
CA VAL A 509 -23.60 -0.95 -1.38
C VAL A 509 -23.57 -2.40 -0.89
N SER A 510 -24.76 -2.97 -0.71
CA SER A 510 -24.93 -4.40 -0.45
C SER A 510 -25.05 -5.20 -1.75
N PRO A 511 -24.68 -6.49 -1.77
CA PRO A 511 -24.88 -7.36 -2.94
C PRO A 511 -26.36 -7.58 -3.29
N PHE A 512 -27.28 -7.16 -2.41
CA PHE A 512 -28.73 -7.29 -2.61
C PHE A 512 -29.43 -5.96 -2.91
N SER A 513 -28.68 -4.88 -3.10
CA SER A 513 -29.27 -3.59 -3.42
C SER A 513 -29.95 -3.64 -4.79
N THR A 514 -31.15 -3.07 -4.90
CA THR A 514 -31.89 -2.90 -6.15
C THR A 514 -31.47 -1.65 -6.93
N GLY A 515 -30.42 -0.95 -6.48
CA GLY A 515 -29.88 0.25 -7.13
C GLY A 515 -29.12 -0.02 -8.43
N SER A 516 -28.57 1.05 -9.03
CA SER A 516 -27.89 1.01 -10.34
C SER A 516 -26.57 0.21 -10.36
N SER A 517 -26.00 -0.09 -9.19
CA SER A 517 -24.79 -0.89 -9.02
C SER A 517 -24.99 -1.83 -7.82
N HIS A 518 -24.77 -3.13 -8.00
CA HIS A 518 -24.73 -4.11 -6.91
C HIS A 518 -23.34 -4.72 -6.81
N LEU A 519 -22.95 -5.10 -5.59
CA LEU A 519 -21.68 -5.76 -5.31
C LEU A 519 -21.70 -7.17 -5.92
N THR A 520 -20.72 -7.49 -6.77
CA THR A 520 -20.58 -8.81 -7.42
C THR A 520 -19.51 -9.67 -6.77
N GLY A 521 -18.47 -9.03 -6.24
CA GLY A 521 -17.37 -9.74 -5.61
C GLY A 521 -16.47 -8.84 -4.79
N LEU A 522 -15.65 -9.50 -3.97
CA LEU A 522 -14.56 -8.89 -3.24
C LEU A 522 -13.25 -9.51 -3.72
N LYS A 523 -12.31 -8.66 -4.09
CA LYS A 523 -10.98 -9.05 -4.48
C LYS A 523 -10.00 -8.66 -3.38
N PHE A 524 -9.32 -9.66 -2.83
CA PHE A 524 -8.25 -9.47 -1.86
C PHE A 524 -6.92 -9.63 -2.58
N THR A 525 -6.09 -8.59 -2.53
CA THR A 525 -4.80 -8.54 -3.22
C THR A 525 -3.69 -8.35 -2.19
N GLN A 526 -2.66 -9.20 -2.25
CA GLN A 526 -1.47 -9.03 -1.42
C GLN A 526 -0.74 -7.73 -1.79
N PRO A 527 -0.13 -7.03 -0.82
CA PRO A 527 0.55 -5.78 -1.10
C PRO A 527 1.76 -5.99 -2.04
N PRO A 528 2.00 -5.06 -2.99
CA PRO A 528 2.98 -5.25 -4.07
C PRO A 528 4.45 -5.13 -3.63
N HIS A 529 4.72 -4.62 -2.42
CA HIS A 529 6.07 -4.41 -1.93
C HIS A 529 6.77 -5.71 -1.49
N GLN A 530 6.07 -6.84 -1.46
CA GLN A 530 6.67 -8.12 -1.11
C GLN A 530 7.25 -8.81 -2.34
N GLN A 531 8.59 -8.90 -2.36
CA GLN A 531 9.35 -9.58 -3.41
C GLN A 531 9.67 -11.01 -2.97
N SER A 532 8.68 -11.90 -3.05
CA SER A 532 8.88 -13.33 -2.82
C SER A 532 9.28 -14.02 -4.12
N PHE A 533 10.27 -14.92 -4.03
CA PHE A 533 10.74 -15.72 -5.16
C PHE A 533 10.54 -17.20 -4.87
N ALA A 534 9.94 -17.92 -5.81
CA ALA A 534 9.73 -19.35 -5.72
C ALA A 534 9.94 -20.00 -7.09
N ILE A 535 10.60 -21.15 -7.10
CA ILE A 535 10.77 -21.95 -8.31
C ILE A 535 9.52 -22.77 -8.64
N GLY A 536 8.73 -23.17 -7.65
CA GLY A 536 7.59 -24.05 -7.86
C GLY A 536 6.65 -24.10 -6.67
N GLN A 537 5.50 -24.74 -6.88
CA GLN A 537 4.42 -24.83 -5.89
C GLN A 537 4.71 -25.86 -4.79
N ARG A 538 5.39 -26.96 -5.14
CA ARG A 538 5.62 -28.07 -4.21
C ARG A 538 7.00 -28.67 -4.39
N LEU A 539 7.76 -28.74 -3.31
CA LEU A 539 9.05 -29.44 -3.25
C LEU A 539 8.97 -30.54 -2.21
N THR A 540 9.14 -31.79 -2.64
CA THR A 540 9.26 -32.96 -1.76
C THR A 540 10.65 -33.57 -1.86
N LEU A 541 10.87 -34.66 -1.11
CA LEU A 541 12.10 -35.42 -1.22
C LEU A 541 12.28 -35.94 -2.65
N ASN A 542 11.23 -36.42 -3.31
CA ASN A 542 11.38 -37.13 -4.58
C ASN A 542 10.89 -36.34 -5.81
N GLU A 543 10.20 -35.23 -5.61
CA GLU A 543 9.61 -34.47 -6.71
C GLU A 543 9.66 -32.96 -6.47
N LEU A 544 9.81 -32.20 -7.56
CA LEU A 544 9.63 -30.77 -7.63
C LEU A 544 8.51 -30.49 -8.63
N SER A 545 7.45 -29.83 -8.19
CA SER A 545 6.35 -29.36 -9.03
C SER A 545 6.56 -27.88 -9.35
N THR A 546 6.85 -27.59 -10.61
CA THR A 546 7.09 -26.23 -11.13
C THR A 546 6.03 -25.84 -12.14
N SER A 547 5.74 -24.55 -12.24
CA SER A 547 4.88 -23.98 -13.27
C SER A 547 5.62 -22.84 -13.96
N TYR A 548 5.46 -22.74 -15.28
CA TYR A 548 6.08 -21.68 -16.08
C TYR A 548 5.04 -20.64 -16.49
N GLY A 549 5.42 -19.37 -16.46
CA GLY A 549 4.57 -18.24 -16.81
C GLY A 549 4.81 -17.80 -18.26
N ARG A 550 3.84 -17.10 -18.83
CA ARG A 550 4.02 -16.45 -20.13
C ARG A 550 4.88 -15.20 -19.97
N ILE A 551 5.84 -15.01 -20.88
CA ILE A 551 6.73 -13.85 -20.90
C ILE A 551 6.63 -13.20 -22.27
N TYR A 552 6.21 -11.93 -22.29
CA TYR A 552 6.01 -11.14 -23.50
C TYR A 552 7.11 -10.09 -23.64
N THR A 553 7.60 -9.88 -24.86
CA THR A 553 8.55 -8.79 -25.15
C THR A 553 7.84 -7.45 -25.39
N THR A 554 6.58 -7.50 -25.82
CA THR A 554 5.67 -6.36 -26.00
C THR A 554 4.63 -6.34 -24.87
N TYR A 555 4.19 -5.14 -24.48
CA TYR A 555 3.30 -4.95 -23.33
C TYR A 555 1.88 -5.42 -23.64
N ASP A 556 1.46 -6.56 -23.08
CA ASP A 556 0.07 -7.01 -23.02
C ASP A 556 -0.30 -7.33 -21.57
N ASP A 557 -1.20 -6.54 -20.98
CA ASP A 557 -1.64 -6.70 -19.60
C ASP A 557 -2.70 -7.79 -19.44
N ALA A 558 -3.38 -8.20 -20.53
CA ALA A 558 -4.56 -9.06 -20.45
C ALA A 558 -4.24 -10.49 -20.00
N ASN A 559 -3.02 -10.99 -20.26
CA ASN A 559 -2.67 -12.40 -20.13
C ASN A 559 -1.52 -12.70 -19.14
N ARG A 560 -1.03 -11.68 -18.42
CA ARG A 560 0.19 -11.76 -17.59
C ARG A 560 0.13 -12.80 -16.46
N GLY A 561 -1.07 -13.21 -16.04
CA GLY A 561 -1.30 -14.20 -14.97
C GLY A 561 -1.60 -15.62 -15.44
N GLN A 562 -1.69 -15.89 -16.75
CA GLN A 562 -2.03 -17.23 -17.24
C GLN A 562 -0.78 -18.13 -17.31
N PRO A 563 -0.89 -19.42 -16.90
CA PRO A 563 0.20 -20.37 -17.03
C PRO A 563 0.53 -20.66 -18.51
N LEU A 564 1.77 -21.05 -18.76
CA LEU A 564 2.28 -21.34 -20.10
C LEU A 564 1.77 -22.68 -20.65
N CYS A 565 1.56 -23.71 -19.81
CA CYS A 565 1.20 -25.07 -20.24
C CYS A 565 -0.05 -25.60 -19.51
N GLU A 566 -0.92 -26.33 -20.22
CA GLU A 566 -1.91 -27.24 -19.64
C GLU A 566 -1.47 -28.70 -19.86
N PRO A 567 -1.47 -29.58 -18.82
CA PRO A 567 -1.82 -29.30 -17.43
C PRO A 567 -0.74 -28.46 -16.71
N ASN A 568 -1.21 -27.57 -15.85
CA ASN A 568 -0.53 -26.42 -15.19
C ASN A 568 0.77 -26.70 -14.40
N LEU A 569 1.33 -27.92 -14.44
CA LEU A 569 2.34 -28.38 -13.50
C LEU A 569 3.31 -29.38 -14.16
N GLU A 570 4.57 -28.99 -14.34
CA GLU A 570 5.65 -29.93 -14.68
C GLU A 570 6.17 -30.55 -13.37
N VAL A 571 6.17 -31.88 -13.29
CA VAL A 571 6.64 -32.62 -12.10
C VAL A 571 8.00 -33.26 -12.41
N LEU A 572 9.05 -32.62 -11.91
CA LEU A 572 10.43 -33.08 -12.04
C LEU A 572 10.73 -34.09 -10.91
N ARG A 573 10.92 -35.36 -11.27
CA ARG A 573 11.22 -36.42 -10.30
C ARG A 573 12.71 -36.67 -10.18
N ARG A 574 13.18 -36.95 -8.96
CA ARG A 574 14.58 -37.28 -8.63
C ARG A 574 15.15 -38.42 -9.48
N ASN A 575 14.32 -39.41 -9.80
CA ASN A 575 14.70 -40.64 -10.52
C ASN A 575 13.91 -40.81 -11.84
N ALA A 576 13.55 -39.72 -12.53
CA ALA A 576 13.00 -39.85 -13.88
C ALA A 576 14.00 -40.65 -14.74
N SER A 577 13.49 -41.65 -15.47
CA SER A 577 14.31 -42.71 -16.08
C SER A 577 15.44 -42.14 -16.93
N THR A 578 16.60 -42.73 -16.76
CA THR A 578 17.83 -42.61 -17.55
C THR A 578 17.62 -42.99 -19.01
N ASP A 579 16.88 -42.18 -19.77
CA ASP A 579 16.77 -42.26 -21.23
C ASP A 579 16.85 -40.87 -21.91
N ALA A 580 16.95 -39.78 -21.16
CA ALA A 580 17.08 -38.43 -21.72
C ALA A 580 18.53 -37.94 -21.63
N THR A 581 19.08 -37.54 -22.77
CA THR A 581 20.29 -36.75 -22.97
C THR A 581 20.28 -35.37 -22.28
N ASP A 582 19.20 -35.03 -21.56
CA ASP A 582 18.96 -33.69 -21.02
C ASP A 582 19.46 -33.57 -19.57
N PRO A 583 20.16 -32.46 -19.23
CA PRO A 583 20.73 -32.26 -17.90
C PRO A 583 19.64 -32.08 -16.83
N PRO A 584 19.86 -32.58 -15.59
CA PRO A 584 18.86 -32.49 -14.52
C PRO A 584 18.63 -31.04 -14.07
N VAL A 585 17.38 -30.59 -14.16
CA VAL A 585 16.95 -29.22 -13.83
C VAL A 585 17.07 -28.88 -12.34
N PHE A 586 16.83 -29.86 -11.45
CA PHE A 586 16.97 -29.70 -10.00
C PHE A 586 17.74 -30.86 -9.38
N ARG A 587 18.69 -30.55 -8.48
CA ARG A 587 19.56 -31.54 -7.83
C ARG A 587 19.36 -31.55 -6.33
N TRP A 588 18.93 -32.70 -5.79
CA TRP A 588 18.80 -32.91 -4.34
C TRP A 588 20.16 -33.13 -3.65
N GLY A 589 21.12 -33.79 -4.31
CA GLY A 589 22.41 -34.18 -3.72
C GLY A 589 22.32 -35.41 -2.79
N PRO A 590 23.47 -36.01 -2.40
CA PRO A 590 23.51 -37.13 -1.45
C PRO A 590 22.94 -36.66 -0.11
N ASN A 591 21.97 -37.44 0.42
CA ASN A 591 21.23 -37.11 1.64
C ASN A 591 20.56 -35.72 1.64
N ASN A 592 20.09 -35.23 0.48
CA ASN A 592 19.48 -33.90 0.32
C ASN A 592 20.41 -32.74 0.69
N SER A 593 21.72 -32.88 0.55
CA SER A 593 22.66 -31.83 0.96
C SER A 593 22.74 -30.67 -0.05
N ALA A 594 22.64 -30.91 -1.35
CA ALA A 594 22.73 -29.88 -2.39
C ALA A 594 21.49 -28.97 -2.40
N ARG A 595 20.31 -29.51 -2.77
CA ARG A 595 19.02 -28.81 -2.94
C ARG A 595 19.12 -27.57 -3.82
N THR A 596 19.70 -27.74 -5.01
CA THR A 596 20.06 -26.65 -5.92
C THR A 596 19.39 -26.75 -7.26
N VAL A 597 18.83 -25.64 -7.74
CA VAL A 597 18.42 -25.44 -9.14
C VAL A 597 19.68 -25.42 -10.01
N GLN A 598 19.67 -26.11 -11.15
CA GLN A 598 20.81 -26.14 -12.07
C GLN A 598 20.60 -25.16 -13.22
N PHE A 599 21.45 -24.15 -13.32
CA PHE A 599 21.60 -23.29 -14.49
C PHE A 599 22.83 -23.74 -15.28
N PRO A 600 22.82 -23.70 -16.63
CA PRO A 600 21.76 -23.20 -17.52
C PRO A 600 20.63 -24.19 -17.85
N ALA A 601 20.68 -25.44 -17.37
CA ALA A 601 19.68 -26.48 -17.69
C ALA A 601 18.22 -26.03 -17.50
N TRP A 602 17.92 -25.34 -16.38
CA TRP A 602 16.59 -24.78 -16.14
C TRP A 602 16.20 -23.67 -17.14
N SER A 603 17.16 -22.81 -17.52
CA SER A 603 16.89 -21.70 -18.45
C SER A 603 16.69 -22.18 -19.88
N ASP A 604 17.42 -23.22 -20.30
CA ASP A 604 17.27 -23.80 -21.63
C ASP A 604 15.91 -24.49 -21.75
N ARG A 605 15.50 -25.23 -20.70
CA ARG A 605 14.17 -25.83 -20.60
C ARG A 605 13.05 -24.79 -20.64
N LEU A 606 13.21 -23.66 -19.96
CA LEU A 606 12.26 -22.55 -20.02
C LEU A 606 12.14 -21.98 -21.45
N LEU A 607 13.27 -21.82 -22.14
CA LEU A 607 13.29 -21.29 -23.50
C LEU A 607 12.55 -22.20 -24.48
N GLU A 608 12.80 -23.51 -24.43
CA GLU A 608 12.09 -24.51 -25.22
C GLU A 608 10.58 -24.41 -25.01
N LEU A 609 10.13 -24.40 -23.75
CA LEU A 609 8.71 -24.32 -23.40
C LEU A 609 8.06 -23.02 -23.88
N LEU A 610 8.76 -21.88 -23.77
CA LEU A 610 8.28 -20.59 -24.27
C LEU A 610 8.16 -20.58 -25.79
N GLN A 611 9.11 -21.17 -26.51
CA GLN A 611 9.09 -21.24 -27.98
C GLN A 611 7.99 -22.17 -28.50
N ASP A 612 7.73 -23.27 -27.81
CA ASP A 612 6.74 -24.26 -28.21
C ASP A 612 5.30 -23.84 -27.87
N SER A 613 5.09 -23.23 -26.70
CA SER A 613 3.74 -23.03 -26.13
C SER A 613 3.16 -21.63 -26.34
N MET A 614 3.97 -20.63 -26.74
CA MET A 614 3.48 -19.26 -26.96
C MET A 614 2.76 -19.09 -28.31
N PRO A 615 1.70 -18.27 -28.40
CA PRO A 615 1.05 -17.94 -29.66
C PRO A 615 2.04 -17.29 -30.64
N LYS A 616 2.08 -17.74 -31.90
CA LYS A 616 3.04 -17.27 -32.93
C LYS A 616 2.60 -15.96 -33.63
N ASP A 617 1.68 -15.19 -33.05
CA ASP A 617 1.17 -13.96 -33.67
C ASP A 617 2.25 -12.86 -33.73
N GLU A 618 2.35 -12.17 -34.87
CA GLU A 618 3.46 -11.29 -35.27
C GLU A 618 3.72 -10.07 -34.33
N GLY A 619 2.87 -9.81 -33.34
CA GLY A 619 3.00 -8.67 -32.43
C GLY A 619 3.31 -8.98 -30.95
N ILE A 620 3.12 -10.22 -30.50
CA ILE A 620 3.06 -10.57 -29.05
C ILE A 620 3.80 -11.89 -28.77
N THR A 621 5.04 -12.01 -29.26
CA THR A 621 5.90 -13.20 -29.07
C THR A 621 7.13 -12.90 -28.23
N CYS A 622 7.70 -13.93 -27.59
CA CYS A 622 9.02 -13.85 -27.00
C CYS A 622 10.08 -13.90 -28.11
N ALA A 623 10.59 -12.75 -28.55
CA ALA A 623 11.58 -12.65 -29.63
C ALA A 623 13.03 -13.02 -29.18
N GLY A 624 13.23 -13.37 -27.92
CA GLY A 624 14.57 -13.64 -27.36
C GLY A 624 15.11 -15.02 -27.75
N THR A 625 16.34 -15.06 -28.25
CA THR A 625 17.07 -16.31 -28.56
C THR A 625 17.82 -16.89 -27.35
N THR A 626 17.90 -16.15 -26.24
CA THR A 626 18.59 -16.57 -25.01
C THR A 626 17.87 -16.05 -23.77
N VAL A 627 17.84 -16.86 -22.71
CA VAL A 627 17.28 -16.48 -21.40
C VAL A 627 18.35 -15.72 -20.61
N ASN A 628 18.00 -14.58 -20.04
CA ASN A 628 18.87 -13.75 -19.21
C ASN A 628 18.39 -13.73 -17.74
N SER A 629 19.18 -13.11 -16.85
CA SER A 629 18.82 -13.01 -15.43
C SER A 629 17.52 -12.26 -15.15
N ALA A 630 17.11 -11.34 -16.04
CA ALA A 630 15.83 -10.64 -15.92
C ALA A 630 14.64 -11.58 -16.19
N ILE A 631 14.72 -12.44 -17.21
CA ILE A 631 13.72 -13.46 -17.50
C ILE A 631 13.63 -14.46 -16.35
N VAL A 632 14.77 -14.92 -15.82
CA VAL A 632 14.81 -15.78 -14.63
C VAL A 632 14.15 -15.09 -13.42
N GLY A 633 14.47 -13.82 -13.18
CA GLY A 633 13.87 -13.03 -12.10
C GLY A 633 12.35 -12.87 -12.23
N ILE A 634 11.86 -12.61 -13.44
CA ILE A 634 10.41 -12.54 -13.73
C ILE A 634 9.74 -13.89 -13.47
N GLN A 635 10.34 -14.97 -13.97
CA GLN A 635 9.77 -16.31 -13.87
C GLN A 635 9.78 -16.87 -12.44
N LEU A 636 10.79 -16.53 -11.64
CA LEU A 636 10.87 -16.91 -10.23
C LEU A 636 10.04 -16.00 -9.32
N THR A 637 9.57 -14.84 -9.79
CA THR A 637 8.75 -13.94 -8.98
C THR A 637 7.42 -14.64 -8.67
N MET A 638 7.09 -14.79 -7.39
CA MET A 638 5.77 -15.29 -7.04
C MET A 638 4.69 -14.33 -7.54
N PRO A 639 3.64 -14.85 -8.20
CA PRO A 639 2.51 -14.00 -8.58
C PRO A 639 1.88 -13.42 -7.32
N ILE A 640 1.33 -12.21 -7.44
CA ILE A 640 0.50 -11.65 -6.39
C ILE A 640 -0.73 -12.55 -6.29
N ASN A 641 -0.91 -13.21 -5.15
CA ASN A 641 -2.10 -14.03 -4.95
C ASN A 641 -3.29 -13.09 -4.79
N GLU A 642 -4.30 -13.33 -5.62
CA GLU A 642 -5.56 -12.62 -5.59
C GLU A 642 -6.67 -13.63 -5.29
N SER A 643 -7.45 -13.38 -4.25
CA SER A 643 -8.64 -14.19 -3.98
C SER A 643 -9.89 -13.40 -4.34
N HIS A 644 -10.69 -13.96 -5.23
CA HIS A 644 -11.98 -13.42 -5.61
C HIS A 644 -13.08 -14.18 -4.87
N ILE A 645 -13.78 -13.49 -3.98
CA ILE A 645 -14.97 -14.01 -3.31
C ILE A 645 -16.17 -13.42 -4.03
N LEU A 646 -16.81 -14.23 -4.86
CA LEU A 646 -18.06 -13.85 -5.52
C LEU A 646 -19.18 -13.81 -4.48
N THR A 647 -19.90 -12.70 -4.40
CA THR A 647 -21.09 -12.60 -3.56
C THR A 647 -22.20 -13.39 -4.24
N ASN A 648 -22.38 -14.63 -3.82
CA ASN A 648 -23.32 -15.56 -4.45
C ASN A 648 -24.76 -15.14 -4.11
N PRO A 649 -25.61 -14.78 -5.11
CA PRO A 649 -27.00 -14.36 -4.88
C PRO A 649 -27.93 -15.49 -4.39
N SER A 650 -27.40 -16.71 -4.25
CA SER A 650 -28.11 -17.88 -3.71
C SER A 650 -28.23 -17.89 -2.16
N LEU A 651 -27.54 -16.99 -1.46
CA LEU A 651 -27.88 -16.63 -0.08
C LEU A 651 -29.20 -15.84 -0.11
N GLN A 652 -30.30 -16.54 0.17
CA GLN A 652 -31.70 -16.21 -0.14
C GLN A 652 -32.10 -14.74 -0.39
N PRO A 653 -32.90 -14.50 -1.45
CA PRO A 653 -33.52 -13.22 -1.74
C PRO A 653 -34.80 -13.04 -0.92
N VAL A 654 -34.89 -11.94 -0.21
CA VAL A 654 -36.16 -11.24 -0.06
C VAL A 654 -35.88 -9.86 -0.62
N GLN A 655 -36.67 -9.39 -1.58
CA GLN A 655 -36.63 -7.99 -1.97
C GLN A 655 -36.88 -7.17 -0.69
N LEU A 656 -35.86 -6.48 -0.22
CA LEU A 656 -35.91 -5.70 1.00
C LEU A 656 -36.34 -4.27 0.63
N PRO A 657 -37.61 -3.88 0.87
CA PRO A 657 -38.03 -2.51 0.65
C PRO A 657 -37.13 -1.55 1.46
N GLY A 658 -36.59 -0.53 0.80
CA GLY A 658 -35.73 0.49 1.40
C GLY A 658 -34.22 0.17 1.42
N SER A 659 -33.76 -0.99 0.91
CA SER A 659 -32.32 -1.33 0.88
C SER A 659 -31.46 -0.48 -0.08
N SER A 660 -32.10 0.26 -0.98
CA SER A 660 -31.46 1.17 -1.94
C SER A 660 -31.57 2.65 -1.55
N GLU A 661 -32.35 2.99 -0.51
CA GLU A 661 -32.48 4.36 -0.04
C GLU A 661 -31.32 4.72 0.90
N PRO A 662 -30.82 5.96 0.83
CA PRO A 662 -29.77 6.38 1.75
C PRO A 662 -30.29 6.30 3.19
N ARG A 663 -29.44 5.77 4.09
CA ARG A 663 -29.78 5.61 5.51
C ARG A 663 -30.12 6.97 6.13
N THR A 664 -31.39 7.17 6.44
CA THR A 664 -31.87 8.33 7.21
C THR A 664 -32.10 7.95 8.67
N PHE A 665 -32.19 8.95 9.53
CA PHE A 665 -32.60 8.83 10.92
C PHE A 665 -34.11 8.96 11.04
N TRP A 666 -34.72 8.21 11.96
CA TRP A 666 -36.13 8.39 12.27
C TRP A 666 -36.35 9.71 13.01
N VAL A 667 -37.35 10.44 12.56
CA VAL A 667 -37.82 11.69 13.16
C VAL A 667 -39.32 11.57 13.36
N PRO A 668 -39.87 11.99 14.52
CA PRO A 668 -41.31 12.03 14.70
C PRO A 668 -41.98 12.94 13.67
N ASP A 669 -43.15 12.52 13.17
CA ASP A 669 -44.05 13.36 12.38
C ASP A 669 -44.52 14.54 13.24
N ILE A 670 -43.79 15.64 13.14
CA ILE A 670 -44.30 16.96 13.48
C ILE A 670 -44.86 17.46 12.14
N PRO A 671 -46.13 17.90 12.05
CA PRO A 671 -46.70 18.22 10.76
C PRO A 671 -45.80 19.25 10.06
N ASP A 672 -45.47 19.00 8.80
CA ASP A 672 -44.81 19.97 7.94
C ASP A 672 -45.78 21.13 7.74
N TRP A 673 -45.66 22.16 8.58
CA TRP A 673 -46.46 23.38 8.47
C TRP A 673 -45.75 24.35 7.52
N THR A 674 -45.69 23.98 6.24
CA THR A 674 -45.42 24.95 5.16
C THR A 674 -46.64 25.82 4.86
N ASP A 675 -47.82 25.47 5.37
CA ASP A 675 -49.04 26.26 5.23
C ASP A 675 -49.46 26.88 6.57
N GLU A 676 -49.70 28.21 6.57
CA GLU A 676 -50.22 28.94 7.73
C GLU A 676 -51.59 28.39 8.15
N PRO A 677 -51.80 28.04 9.44
CA PRO A 677 -53.14 27.70 9.92
C PRO A 677 -53.95 28.98 10.21
N GLU A 678 -55.17 29.04 9.69
CA GLU A 678 -56.19 30.04 10.04
C GLU A 678 -56.44 30.05 11.57
N LYS A 679 -56.52 31.26 12.13
CA LYS A 679 -56.65 31.54 13.58
C LYS A 679 -57.91 30.93 14.20
N THR A 680 -57.78 30.28 15.36
CA THR A 680 -58.87 30.12 16.35
C THR A 680 -58.33 30.32 17.78
N ASP A 681 -59.08 31.08 18.59
CA ASP A 681 -58.74 31.56 19.94
C ASP A 681 -59.15 30.56 21.04
N ASP A 682 -58.35 30.41 22.11
CA ASP A 682 -58.88 30.20 23.48
C ASP A 682 -57.83 30.40 24.61
N ASN A 683 -58.30 30.94 25.75
CA ASN A 683 -57.54 31.53 26.87
C ASN A 683 -57.45 30.64 28.12
N GLY A 684 -56.36 30.81 28.89
CA GLY A 684 -56.35 30.56 30.35
C GLY A 684 -54.94 30.41 30.94
N GLY A 685 -54.49 31.35 31.79
CA GLY A 685 -53.20 31.26 32.51
C GLY A 685 -53.23 31.90 33.90
N GLU A 686 -52.60 31.23 34.88
CA GLU A 686 -52.26 31.75 36.23
C GLU A 686 -50.72 31.87 36.36
N GLU A 687 -50.23 32.94 37.01
CA GLU A 687 -48.80 33.31 37.17
C GLU A 687 -48.33 33.36 38.64
N VAL A 688 -47.06 33.00 38.91
CA VAL A 688 -46.22 33.53 40.02
C VAL A 688 -44.70 33.47 39.63
N PRO A 689 -43.75 34.18 40.29
CA PRO A 689 -42.92 35.22 39.67
C PRO A 689 -41.38 35.00 39.75
N LEU A 690 -40.62 35.80 38.97
CA LEU A 690 -39.15 35.76 38.84
C LEU A 690 -38.39 36.81 39.69
N LEU A 691 -37.15 36.45 40.06
CA LEU A 691 -36.11 37.28 40.70
C LEU A 691 -35.17 37.95 39.65
N PRO A 692 -34.38 39.00 40.00
CA PRO A 692 -33.63 39.82 39.05
C PRO A 692 -32.14 39.47 38.87
N ILE A 693 -31.61 39.98 37.76
CA ILE A 693 -30.35 39.71 37.02
C ILE A 693 -29.16 40.59 37.47
N VAL A 694 -27.91 40.13 37.27
CA VAL A 694 -26.69 40.96 37.23
C VAL A 694 -25.86 40.66 35.96
N ALA A 695 -25.23 41.70 35.41
CA ALA A 695 -24.60 41.82 34.09
C ALA A 695 -23.08 41.46 34.04
N PRO A 696 -22.45 41.34 32.85
CA PRO A 696 -21.17 40.63 32.60
C PRO A 696 -19.92 41.54 32.49
N LEU A 697 -18.73 40.93 32.43
CA LEU A 697 -17.42 41.59 32.23
C LEU A 697 -16.62 40.97 31.07
N ASP A 698 -15.84 41.82 30.41
CA ASP A 698 -15.12 41.65 29.13
C ASP A 698 -13.70 41.03 29.21
N PRO A 699 -13.08 40.62 28.06
CA PRO A 699 -11.92 39.72 28.00
C PRO A 699 -10.58 40.42 27.71
N PRO A 700 -9.44 39.69 27.74
CA PRO A 700 -8.20 40.15 27.11
C PRO A 700 -7.56 39.19 26.08
N ASP A 701 -6.79 39.80 25.19
CA ASP A 701 -6.23 39.30 23.92
C ASP A 701 -4.78 38.76 23.96
N SER A 702 -4.52 37.79 23.07
CA SER A 702 -3.36 37.59 22.17
C SER A 702 -1.94 37.17 22.63
N GLN A 703 -1.37 36.19 21.88
CA GLN A 703 0.03 35.93 21.40
C GLN A 703 0.25 34.40 21.30
N SER A 704 0.95 33.74 20.35
CA SER A 704 1.65 34.05 19.10
C SER A 704 2.04 32.70 18.43
N ARG A 705 2.15 32.67 17.09
CA ARG A 705 2.49 31.53 16.20
C ARG A 705 3.92 30.95 16.38
N LEU A 706 4.09 29.66 16.10
CA LEU A 706 5.35 29.00 15.70
C LEU A 706 5.13 27.98 14.57
N THR A 707 6.21 27.72 13.83
CA THR A 707 6.34 27.40 12.39
C THR A 707 6.55 25.90 12.06
N GLU A 708 6.39 25.55 10.78
CA GLU A 708 6.53 24.23 10.12
C GLU A 708 7.94 23.56 10.12
N LEU A 709 7.88 22.21 10.15
CA LEU A 709 8.66 21.13 9.51
C LEU A 709 10.17 21.24 9.19
N ALA A 710 10.90 20.17 9.56
CA ALA A 710 12.21 19.80 9.01
C ALA A 710 12.14 18.40 8.33
N PRO A 711 12.79 18.19 7.17
CA PRO A 711 12.81 16.91 6.45
C PRO A 711 13.87 15.96 7.01
N ALA A 712 13.58 14.66 6.95
CA ALA A 712 14.46 13.57 7.36
C ALA A 712 15.65 13.39 6.41
N THR A 713 16.86 13.41 6.96
CA THR A 713 18.13 13.09 6.30
C THR A 713 18.26 11.58 6.07
N GLY A 714 18.41 11.17 4.82
CA GLY A 714 18.77 9.79 4.45
C GLY A 714 20.27 9.51 4.62
N PRO A 715 20.68 8.24 4.81
CA PRO A 715 22.08 7.85 5.00
C PRO A 715 22.88 7.85 3.68
N SER A 716 24.15 8.26 3.79
CA SER A 716 25.14 8.39 2.72
C SER A 716 25.64 7.03 2.17
N PRO A 717 25.91 6.91 0.85
CA PRO A 717 26.44 5.70 0.23
C PRO A 717 27.98 5.74 0.15
N ASP A 718 28.67 5.32 1.21
CA ASP A 718 30.12 5.07 1.19
C ASP A 718 30.39 3.58 1.47
N GLN A 719 30.49 2.76 0.41
CA GLN A 719 31.14 1.45 0.47
C GLN A 719 31.99 1.25 -0.78
N VAL A 720 33.30 1.20 -0.54
CA VAL A 720 34.41 1.15 -1.49
C VAL A 720 34.52 -0.25 -2.11
N CYS A 721 34.54 -0.35 -3.45
CA CYS A 721 35.01 -1.54 -4.17
C CYS A 721 36.54 -1.49 -4.28
N ALA A 722 37.23 -2.50 -3.78
CA ALA A 722 38.68 -2.63 -3.90
C ALA A 722 39.09 -3.10 -5.32
N MET A 723 40.22 -2.58 -5.81
CA MET A 723 40.77 -2.92 -7.13
C MET A 723 41.53 -4.26 -7.12
N MET A 724 41.48 -5.00 -8.23
CA MET A 724 42.24 -6.25 -8.40
C MET A 724 43.65 -6.00 -8.99
N HIS A 725 44.64 -6.70 -8.44
CA HIS A 725 46.02 -6.80 -8.95
C HIS A 725 46.25 -8.17 -9.61
N THR A 726 46.82 -8.22 -10.82
CA THR A 726 47.09 -9.49 -11.54
C THR A 726 48.50 -9.58 -12.15
N PRO A 727 49.25 -10.69 -11.94
CA PRO A 727 50.62 -10.90 -12.46
C PRO A 727 50.71 -11.19 -13.97
N GLU A 728 49.61 -11.56 -14.64
CA GLU A 728 49.61 -11.83 -16.09
C GLU A 728 49.75 -10.55 -16.93
N MET A 729 49.45 -9.38 -16.33
CA MET A 729 49.47 -8.08 -16.98
C MET A 729 50.85 -7.65 -17.47
N ALA A 730 51.90 -7.88 -16.67
CA ALA A 730 53.27 -7.46 -16.98
C ALA A 730 53.82 -8.14 -18.26
N LYS A 731 53.38 -9.37 -18.55
CA LYS A 731 53.73 -10.09 -19.78
C LYS A 731 52.97 -9.56 -21.00
N PHE A 732 51.73 -9.10 -20.80
CA PHE A 732 50.87 -8.57 -21.85
C PHE A 732 51.28 -7.15 -22.28
N VAL A 733 51.56 -6.26 -21.32
CA VAL A 733 52.04 -4.89 -21.56
C VAL A 733 53.45 -4.89 -22.18
N ALA A 734 54.34 -5.80 -21.75
CA ALA A 734 55.67 -5.96 -22.35
C ALA A 734 55.62 -6.43 -23.83
N ALA A 735 54.57 -7.15 -24.24
CA ALA A 735 54.37 -7.57 -25.63
C ALA A 735 53.84 -6.42 -26.52
N LEU A 736 53.16 -5.42 -25.92
CA LEU A 736 52.55 -4.27 -26.61
C LEU A 736 53.49 -3.05 -26.74
N THR A 737 54.58 -2.99 -25.96
CA THR A 737 55.54 -1.87 -25.91
C THR A 737 56.69 -1.97 -26.93
N GLY A 738 56.65 -2.96 -27.83
CA GLY A 738 57.50 -2.95 -29.03
C GLY A 738 57.17 -1.73 -29.88
N THR A 739 58.13 -0.82 -30.03
CA THR A 739 58.00 0.50 -30.67
C THR A 739 57.08 0.50 -31.90
N PRO A 740 55.88 1.13 -31.83
CA PRO A 740 55.08 1.36 -33.02
C PRO A 740 55.61 2.61 -33.74
N ASP A 741 55.90 2.44 -35.02
CA ASP A 741 56.28 3.52 -35.93
C ASP A 741 55.13 4.55 -35.99
N LEU A 742 55.45 5.83 -35.76
CA LEU A 742 54.49 6.93 -35.69
C LEU A 742 54.04 7.34 -37.10
N GLY A 743 53.03 6.64 -37.63
CA GLY A 743 52.24 7.08 -38.79
C GLY A 743 50.74 6.93 -38.51
N PRO A 744 49.86 7.78 -39.08
CA PRO A 744 48.43 7.55 -39.04
C PRO A 744 48.12 6.30 -39.88
N THR A 745 48.02 5.13 -39.25
CA THR A 745 47.56 3.93 -39.93
C THR A 745 46.04 3.97 -40.01
N THR A 746 45.52 4.50 -41.12
CA THR A 746 44.21 4.10 -41.62
C THR A 746 44.26 2.58 -41.83
N GLY A 747 43.56 1.83 -40.97
CA GLY A 747 43.31 0.41 -41.22
C GLY A 747 42.58 0.22 -42.56
N PRO A 748 42.71 -0.94 -43.21
CA PRO A 748 42.01 -1.22 -44.46
C PRO A 748 40.49 -1.06 -44.27
N SER A 749 39.80 -0.59 -45.31
CA SER A 749 38.38 -0.21 -45.35
C SER A 749 37.36 -1.31 -45.01
N ASP A 750 37.82 -2.50 -44.66
CA ASP A 750 37.03 -3.74 -44.67
C ASP A 750 36.70 -4.29 -43.27
N ASN A 751 37.12 -3.60 -42.18
CA ASN A 751 36.95 -4.07 -40.80
C ASN A 751 36.25 -3.05 -39.90
N PRO A 752 35.50 -3.46 -38.86
CA PRO A 752 34.89 -2.55 -37.89
C PRO A 752 35.97 -1.83 -37.08
N SER A 753 35.81 -0.53 -36.90
CA SER A 753 36.81 0.34 -36.28
C SER A 753 36.16 1.24 -35.23
N TYR A 754 36.64 1.21 -33.99
CA TYR A 754 36.16 2.10 -32.93
C TYR A 754 37.05 3.33 -32.73
N THR A 755 36.42 4.41 -32.27
CA THR A 755 37.09 5.65 -31.84
C THR A 755 36.78 5.87 -30.35
N LEU A 756 37.80 6.22 -29.56
CA LEU A 756 37.65 6.53 -28.14
C LEU A 756 37.65 8.06 -27.92
N GLN A 757 36.65 8.54 -27.19
CA GLN A 757 36.54 9.91 -26.70
C GLN A 757 36.49 9.90 -25.16
N ILE A 758 37.21 10.83 -24.53
CA ILE A 758 37.21 11.00 -23.06
C ILE A 758 36.76 12.42 -22.72
N SER A 759 35.77 12.56 -21.83
CA SER A 759 35.26 13.84 -21.36
C SER A 759 35.15 13.90 -19.84
N SER A 760 35.23 15.11 -19.28
CA SER A 760 34.98 15.38 -17.85
C SER A 760 33.57 15.93 -17.64
N ASN A 761 32.93 15.56 -16.52
CA ASN A 761 31.59 16.04 -16.15
C ASN A 761 31.61 17.38 -15.37
N GLY A 762 32.80 17.98 -15.14
CA GLY A 762 32.99 19.24 -14.39
C GLY A 762 33.33 20.43 -15.29
N SER A 763 32.47 21.45 -15.26
CA SER A 763 32.63 22.84 -15.77
C SER A 763 33.25 23.06 -17.16
N GLY A 764 32.42 23.54 -18.09
CA GLY A 764 32.84 24.47 -19.14
C GLY A 764 33.68 23.90 -20.28
N ALA A 765 33.18 22.91 -21.01
CA ALA A 765 33.72 22.58 -22.32
C ALA A 765 33.51 23.78 -23.26
N VAL A 766 34.56 24.58 -23.45
CA VAL A 766 34.64 25.52 -24.58
C VAL A 766 34.67 24.68 -25.84
N GLU A 767 33.72 24.91 -26.76
CA GLU A 767 33.69 24.30 -28.09
C GLU A 767 34.94 24.70 -28.89
N HIS A 768 36.04 23.96 -28.70
CA HIS A 768 37.11 23.92 -29.67
C HIS A 768 37.21 22.51 -30.24
N ASP A 769 36.87 22.45 -31.53
CA ASP A 769 37.06 21.38 -32.50
C ASP A 769 36.69 19.95 -32.05
N ARG A 770 35.70 19.35 -32.72
CA ARG A 770 35.08 18.04 -32.41
C ARG A 770 36.04 16.82 -32.42
N SER A 771 37.35 17.02 -32.57
CA SER A 771 38.38 15.98 -32.63
C SER A 771 39.34 15.92 -31.43
N VAL A 772 39.30 16.89 -30.49
CA VAL A 772 40.26 16.96 -29.38
C VAL A 772 39.56 16.70 -28.03
N CYS A 773 39.90 15.58 -27.37
CA CYS A 773 39.42 15.26 -26.03
C CYS A 773 40.13 16.15 -24.99
N THR A 774 39.38 17.00 -24.28
CA THR A 774 39.93 17.93 -23.29
C THR A 774 39.52 17.54 -21.86
N VAL A 775 40.49 17.51 -20.95
CA VAL A 775 40.32 17.08 -19.55
C VAL A 775 40.94 18.13 -18.60
N PRO A 776 40.18 18.74 -17.67
CA PRO A 776 40.73 19.69 -16.69
C PRO A 776 41.78 19.05 -15.77
N MET A 777 42.87 19.78 -15.46
CA MET A 777 43.91 19.37 -14.52
C MET A 777 43.56 19.73 -13.07
N GLY A 778 44.01 18.92 -12.10
CA GLY A 778 44.09 19.32 -10.69
C GLY A 778 42.80 19.19 -9.85
N GLU A 779 41.69 18.72 -10.43
CA GLU A 779 40.46 18.41 -9.70
C GLU A 779 40.13 16.91 -9.74
N ARG A 780 39.58 16.39 -8.64
CA ARG A 780 38.94 15.07 -8.63
C ARG A 780 37.64 15.16 -9.42
N GLN A 781 37.56 14.43 -10.51
CA GLN A 781 36.41 14.51 -11.42
C GLN A 781 36.03 13.13 -11.98
N ASP A 782 34.80 13.03 -12.45
CA ASP A 782 34.33 11.84 -13.13
C ASP A 782 34.68 11.91 -14.62
N LEU A 783 35.32 10.87 -15.13
CA LEU A 783 35.71 10.76 -16.54
C LEU A 783 34.75 9.83 -17.29
N VAL A 784 34.15 10.33 -18.36
CA VAL A 784 33.33 9.54 -19.28
C VAL A 784 34.20 9.05 -20.43
N PHE A 785 34.27 7.74 -20.61
CA PHE A 785 34.89 7.09 -21.77
C PHE A 785 33.78 6.68 -22.74
N SER A 786 33.81 7.20 -23.96
CA SER A 786 32.87 6.86 -25.03
C SER A 786 33.61 6.21 -26.19
N VAL A 787 33.22 4.98 -26.53
CA VAL A 787 33.77 4.16 -27.60
C VAL A 787 32.70 4.03 -28.68
N THR A 788 32.89 4.71 -29.81
CA THR A 788 31.90 4.78 -30.91
C THR A 788 32.41 4.11 -32.17
N LEU A 789 31.54 3.40 -32.88
CA LEU A 789 31.85 2.76 -34.16
C LEU A 789 32.05 3.83 -35.24
N ALA A 790 33.25 3.89 -35.83
CA ALA A 790 33.64 4.90 -36.82
C ALA A 790 33.06 4.62 -38.22
N ASN A 791 32.68 3.37 -38.51
CA ASN A 791 32.17 2.92 -39.80
C ASN A 791 30.86 2.13 -39.66
N PRO A 792 29.72 2.81 -39.39
CA PRO A 792 28.42 2.16 -39.17
C PRO A 792 27.85 1.44 -40.41
N ASP A 793 28.23 1.88 -41.61
CA ASP A 793 27.72 1.34 -42.89
C ASP A 793 28.42 0.03 -43.34
N LEU A 794 29.30 -0.53 -42.51
CA LEU A 794 30.04 -1.75 -42.84
C LEU A 794 29.09 -2.97 -42.95
N GLU A 795 29.25 -3.75 -44.02
CA GLU A 795 28.61 -5.06 -44.19
C GLU A 795 29.61 -6.18 -43.86
N GLY A 796 29.28 -7.04 -42.89
CA GLY A 796 30.11 -8.17 -42.45
C GLY A 796 29.58 -8.80 -41.15
N GLU A 797 30.04 -10.00 -40.81
CA GLU A 797 29.69 -10.69 -39.55
C GLU A 797 30.87 -10.70 -38.58
N PHE A 798 31.05 -9.58 -37.87
CA PHE A 798 32.10 -9.43 -36.86
C PHE A 798 31.50 -9.48 -35.46
N PHE A 799 32.08 -10.31 -34.60
CA PHE A 799 31.67 -10.45 -33.20
C PHE A 799 32.79 -9.94 -32.28
N ILE A 800 32.45 -8.99 -31.41
CA ILE A 800 33.36 -8.41 -30.41
C ILE A 800 33.57 -9.45 -29.31
N ASP A 801 34.83 -9.82 -29.11
CA ASP A 801 35.25 -10.69 -28.01
C ASP A 801 35.51 -9.86 -26.75
N GLU A 802 36.42 -8.88 -26.83
CA GLU A 802 36.71 -7.91 -25.75
C GLU A 802 37.24 -6.59 -26.34
N ILE A 803 37.04 -5.48 -25.63
CA ILE A 803 37.70 -4.19 -25.92
C ILE A 803 38.48 -3.77 -24.68
N HIS A 804 39.75 -3.40 -24.85
CA HIS A 804 40.64 -2.98 -23.77
C HIS A 804 40.97 -1.50 -23.90
N VAL A 805 40.86 -0.76 -22.81
CA VAL A 805 41.33 0.63 -22.70
C VAL A 805 42.45 0.66 -21.67
N ILE A 806 43.66 1.03 -22.10
CA ILE A 806 44.87 1.05 -21.29
C ILE A 806 45.29 2.49 -21.05
N ILE A 807 45.43 2.85 -19.77
CA ILE A 807 45.84 4.18 -19.32
C ILE A 807 47.19 4.07 -18.59
N PRO A 808 48.23 4.80 -19.05
CA PRO A 808 49.49 4.88 -18.32
C PRO A 808 49.33 5.73 -17.06
N MET A 809 49.79 5.18 -15.93
CA MET A 809 49.78 5.83 -14.61
C MET A 809 51.21 6.17 -14.18
N GLY A 810 51.37 7.31 -13.49
CA GLY A 810 52.68 7.72 -12.99
C GLY A 810 52.70 9.12 -12.41
N ALA A 811 53.77 9.42 -11.66
CA ALA A 811 53.96 10.75 -11.06
C ALA A 811 54.07 11.84 -12.15
N PRO A 812 53.64 13.09 -11.85
CA PRO A 812 53.74 14.22 -12.76
C PRO A 812 55.21 14.64 -12.95
N SER A 813 55.96 13.91 -13.76
CA SER A 813 57.36 14.18 -14.09
C SER A 813 57.48 14.69 -15.53
N GLY A 814 58.28 15.74 -15.73
CA GLY A 814 58.41 16.44 -17.02
C GLY A 814 59.35 15.77 -18.04
N GLU A 815 59.96 14.63 -17.71
CA GLU A 815 60.96 13.96 -18.56
C GLU A 815 60.34 12.81 -19.36
N GLY A 816 59.52 13.17 -20.36
CA GLY A 816 58.95 12.23 -21.31
C GLY A 816 58.19 12.95 -22.44
N LYS A 817 58.17 12.36 -23.64
CA LYS A 817 57.41 12.90 -24.79
C LYS A 817 55.88 12.90 -24.57
N HIS A 818 55.38 12.16 -23.59
CA HIS A 818 53.96 12.01 -23.27
C HIS A 818 53.74 12.05 -21.75
N ALA A 819 52.65 12.69 -21.30
CA ALA A 819 52.30 12.80 -19.89
C ALA A 819 51.38 11.65 -19.43
N CYS A 820 51.48 11.25 -18.16
CA CYS A 820 50.53 10.30 -17.55
C CYS A 820 49.28 11.03 -17.05
N LEU A 821 48.10 10.45 -17.29
CA LEU A 821 46.81 11.06 -16.96
C LEU A 821 46.58 11.18 -15.43
N MET A 822 46.97 10.15 -14.68
CA MET A 822 46.80 10.06 -13.22
C MET A 822 47.99 9.32 -12.58
N GLN A 823 48.26 9.60 -11.30
CA GLN A 823 49.33 8.93 -10.55
C GLN A 823 48.87 7.59 -9.96
N GLN A 824 47.69 7.57 -9.35
CA GLN A 824 47.04 6.39 -8.78
C GLN A 824 45.51 6.61 -8.82
N TYR A 825 44.73 5.54 -8.69
CA TYR A 825 43.28 5.62 -8.65
C TYR A 825 42.73 4.99 -7.36
N ASP A 826 42.13 5.83 -6.52
CA ASP A 826 41.52 5.44 -5.24
C ASP A 826 39.97 5.54 -5.27
N GLY A 827 39.39 5.60 -6.47
CA GLY A 827 37.94 5.77 -6.67
C GLY A 827 37.15 4.44 -6.62
N PRO A 828 35.81 4.48 -6.59
CA PRO A 828 34.93 3.31 -6.40
C PRO A 828 34.87 2.34 -7.60
N GLY A 829 35.74 2.51 -8.59
CA GLY A 829 35.73 1.75 -9.85
C GLY A 829 34.82 2.32 -10.96
N PRO A 830 34.88 1.72 -12.17
CA PRO A 830 34.11 2.18 -13.33
C PRO A 830 32.67 1.64 -13.34
N SER A 831 31.73 2.38 -13.93
CA SER A 831 30.34 1.95 -14.19
C SER A 831 29.95 2.12 -15.64
N MET A 832 29.17 1.19 -16.20
CA MET A 832 28.65 1.33 -17.56
C MET A 832 27.58 2.43 -17.64
N LEU A 833 27.64 3.27 -18.68
CA LEU A 833 26.66 4.32 -18.97
C LEU A 833 25.77 3.95 -20.17
N SER A 834 26.36 3.49 -21.27
CA SER A 834 25.62 3.05 -22.46
C SER A 834 26.01 1.63 -22.87
N ASN A 835 25.07 0.93 -23.50
CA ASN A 835 25.21 -0.45 -23.97
C ASN A 835 25.59 -1.45 -22.87
N LEU A 836 24.63 -1.68 -21.96
CA LEU A 836 24.72 -2.61 -20.83
C LEU A 836 24.90 -4.10 -21.22
N ARG A 837 25.14 -4.39 -22.51
CA ARG A 837 25.59 -5.71 -22.99
C ARG A 837 27.04 -5.99 -22.61
N PHE A 838 27.80 -4.95 -22.26
CA PHE A 838 29.19 -5.07 -21.80
C PHE A 838 29.29 -4.84 -20.28
N ASN A 839 30.30 -5.43 -19.68
CA ASN A 839 30.78 -5.13 -18.33
C ASN A 839 32.15 -4.48 -18.44
N VAL A 840 32.40 -3.46 -17.63
CA VAL A 840 33.72 -2.83 -17.49
C VAL A 840 34.40 -3.40 -16.24
N LEU A 841 35.53 -4.07 -16.44
CA LEU A 841 36.37 -4.60 -15.37
C LEU A 841 37.65 -3.76 -15.29
N ALA A 842 37.91 -3.14 -14.13
CA ALA A 842 39.14 -2.41 -13.87
C ALA A 842 40.19 -3.32 -13.22
N SER A 843 41.43 -3.21 -13.69
CA SER A 843 42.58 -3.89 -13.09
C SER A 843 43.81 -2.99 -13.15
N VAL A 844 44.71 -3.14 -12.18
CA VAL A 844 45.98 -2.40 -12.12
C VAL A 844 47.14 -3.37 -12.21
N GLU A 845 48.13 -3.04 -13.04
CA GLU A 845 49.38 -3.81 -13.16
C GLU A 845 50.13 -3.87 -11.83
N GLU A 846 50.80 -4.98 -11.50
CA GLU A 846 51.52 -5.16 -10.21
C GLU A 846 52.58 -4.08 -9.94
N ASN A 847 53.17 -3.49 -10.99
CA ASN A 847 54.14 -2.40 -10.88
C ASN A 847 53.48 -1.01 -10.73
N GLY A 848 52.15 -0.92 -10.78
CA GLY A 848 51.37 0.32 -10.72
C GLY A 848 51.48 1.23 -11.96
N ALA A 849 52.13 0.77 -13.04
CA ALA A 849 52.46 1.61 -14.19
C ALA A 849 51.29 1.78 -15.18
N ASN A 850 50.34 0.85 -15.25
CA ASN A 850 49.20 0.93 -16.16
C ASN A 850 47.89 0.48 -15.49
N MET A 851 46.81 1.16 -15.83
CA MET A 851 45.44 0.79 -15.51
C MET A 851 44.76 0.24 -16.76
N LEU A 852 44.12 -0.91 -16.65
CA LEU A 852 43.39 -1.56 -17.73
C LEU A 852 41.90 -1.63 -17.42
N PHE A 853 41.08 -1.13 -18.35
CA PHE A 853 39.65 -1.42 -18.41
C PHE A 853 39.37 -2.46 -19.48
N ARG A 854 38.79 -3.60 -19.08
CA ARG A 854 38.31 -4.64 -20.00
C ARG A 854 36.80 -4.52 -20.15
N LEU A 855 36.35 -4.19 -21.35
CA LEU A 855 34.96 -4.23 -21.77
C LEU A 855 34.66 -5.63 -22.28
N VAL A 856 34.00 -6.43 -21.45
CA VAL A 856 33.69 -7.85 -21.72
C VAL A 856 32.18 -8.01 -21.95
N PRO A 857 31.74 -8.64 -23.05
CA PRO A 857 30.34 -9.01 -23.25
C PRO A 857 29.75 -9.83 -22.09
N ARG A 858 28.50 -9.56 -21.73
CA ARG A 858 27.76 -10.31 -20.69
C ARG A 858 27.27 -11.68 -21.14
N THR A 859 27.12 -11.91 -22.45
CA THR A 859 26.63 -13.17 -23.03
C THR A 859 27.78 -14.14 -23.29
N SER A 860 27.80 -15.27 -22.59
CA SER A 860 28.83 -16.31 -22.69
C SER A 860 28.55 -17.38 -23.75
N GLY A 861 27.38 -17.39 -24.40
CA GLY A 861 26.90 -18.52 -25.19
C GLY A 861 27.26 -18.56 -26.68
N THR A 862 27.50 -17.41 -27.32
CA THR A 862 27.62 -17.32 -28.78
C THR A 862 28.66 -16.29 -29.21
N GLY A 863 29.92 -16.70 -29.35
CA GLY A 863 30.91 -16.06 -30.24
C GLY A 863 31.30 -14.58 -30.03
N GLY A 864 30.68 -13.81 -29.13
CA GLY A 864 30.86 -12.36 -28.95
C GLY A 864 29.60 -11.55 -29.28
N VAL A 865 29.64 -10.22 -29.17
CA VAL A 865 28.51 -9.34 -29.53
C VAL A 865 28.67 -8.84 -30.95
N HIS A 866 27.64 -8.97 -31.79
CA HIS A 866 27.68 -8.47 -33.16
C HIS A 866 27.98 -6.95 -33.18
N PHE A 867 28.96 -6.51 -33.96
CA PHE A 867 29.47 -5.12 -33.89
C PHE A 867 28.40 -4.05 -34.14
N LYS A 868 27.36 -4.32 -34.95
CA LYS A 868 26.23 -3.39 -35.15
C LYS A 868 25.38 -3.15 -33.89
N LEU A 869 25.34 -4.11 -32.96
CA LEU A 869 24.67 -3.93 -31.66
C LEU A 869 25.53 -3.13 -30.68
N ALA A 870 26.78 -2.84 -31.05
CA ALA A 870 27.79 -2.16 -30.27
C ALA A 870 28.17 -0.78 -30.88
N SER A 871 27.24 -0.09 -31.54
CA SER A 871 27.51 1.20 -32.21
C SER A 871 28.09 2.28 -31.28
N GLU A 872 27.68 2.28 -30.01
CA GLU A 872 28.19 3.14 -28.96
C GLU A 872 28.30 2.33 -27.66
N ILE A 873 29.44 2.47 -26.96
CA ILE A 873 29.70 1.88 -25.65
C ILE A 873 30.33 2.96 -24.79
N SER A 874 29.75 3.27 -23.63
CA SER A 874 30.32 4.27 -22.73
C SER A 874 30.32 3.82 -21.28
N PHE A 875 31.33 4.25 -20.54
CA PHE A 875 31.46 3.98 -19.11
C PHE A 875 32.04 5.20 -18.38
N LEU A 876 31.68 5.35 -17.11
CA LEU A 876 32.12 6.40 -16.21
C LEU A 876 33.20 5.86 -15.28
N LEU A 877 34.29 6.59 -15.12
CA LEU A 877 35.27 6.38 -14.06
C LEU A 877 35.08 7.46 -12.99
N HIS A 878 34.67 7.06 -11.80
CA HIS A 878 34.31 8.00 -10.74
C HIS A 878 35.52 8.52 -9.98
N ARG A 879 35.56 9.81 -9.66
CA ARG A 879 36.56 10.43 -8.76
C ARG A 879 38.02 10.16 -9.15
N ALA A 880 38.35 10.30 -10.43
CA ALA A 880 39.73 10.21 -10.89
C ALA A 880 40.53 11.47 -10.50
N ASP A 881 41.72 11.29 -9.90
CA ASP A 881 42.65 12.37 -9.58
C ASP A 881 43.57 12.66 -10.79
N ILE A 882 43.34 13.78 -11.46
CA ILE A 882 44.11 14.15 -12.67
C ILE A 882 45.39 14.88 -12.30
N ASN A 883 46.51 14.42 -12.85
CA ASN A 883 47.82 15.02 -12.63
C ASN A 883 47.85 16.51 -13.06
N THR A 884 48.50 17.35 -12.26
CA THR A 884 48.71 18.77 -12.58
C THR A 884 50.10 19.01 -13.15
N PHE A 885 50.18 19.73 -14.27
CA PHE A 885 51.44 20.10 -14.91
C PHE A 885 51.67 21.62 -14.88
N ALA A 886 52.93 22.04 -14.99
CA ALA A 886 53.28 23.46 -15.01
C ALA A 886 52.86 24.16 -16.32
N GLU A 887 52.81 23.42 -17.42
CA GLU A 887 52.40 23.88 -18.74
C GLU A 887 50.86 23.99 -18.85
N PRO A 888 50.32 24.94 -19.64
CA PRO A 888 48.88 25.16 -19.78
C PRO A 888 48.14 24.03 -20.52
N GLU A 889 48.85 23.28 -21.36
CA GLU A 889 48.31 22.17 -22.15
C GLU A 889 49.32 21.01 -22.18
N ARG A 890 48.88 19.78 -21.91
CA ARG A 890 49.72 18.57 -21.99
C ARG A 890 48.94 17.39 -22.55
N THR A 891 49.57 16.58 -23.40
CA THR A 891 48.91 15.42 -24.01
C THR A 891 49.31 14.11 -23.33
N ALA A 892 48.31 13.32 -22.92
CA ALA A 892 48.43 11.93 -22.51
C ALA A 892 48.05 10.98 -23.66
N LEU A 893 48.63 9.78 -23.67
CA LEU A 893 48.29 8.73 -24.64
C LEU A 893 47.45 7.65 -23.95
N VAL A 894 46.33 7.29 -24.57
CA VAL A 894 45.47 6.19 -24.13
C VAL A 894 45.38 5.17 -25.25
N THR A 895 45.62 3.91 -24.95
CA THR A 895 45.64 2.84 -25.95
C THR A 895 44.31 2.09 -25.93
N LEU A 896 43.68 1.97 -27.10
CA LEU A 896 42.49 1.16 -27.33
C LEU A 896 42.90 -0.10 -28.08
N VAL A 897 42.57 -1.27 -27.54
CA VAL A 897 42.78 -2.56 -28.21
C VAL A 897 41.44 -3.23 -28.43
N GLU A 898 41.16 -3.60 -29.67
CA GLU A 898 39.91 -4.19 -30.12
C GLU A 898 40.16 -5.67 -30.48
N ARG A 899 39.37 -6.60 -29.92
CA ARG A 899 39.46 -8.04 -30.23
C ARG A 899 38.18 -8.56 -30.86
N TYR A 900 38.29 -9.17 -32.03
CA TYR A 900 37.15 -9.70 -32.79
C TYR A 900 37.33 -11.15 -33.21
N LYS A 901 36.20 -11.84 -33.39
CA LYS A 901 36.10 -13.15 -34.03
C LYS A 901 35.37 -13.01 -35.37
N LEU A 902 35.86 -13.71 -36.38
CA LEU A 902 35.31 -13.73 -37.75
C LEU A 902 34.62 -15.07 -37.97
N ASN A 903 33.31 -15.07 -38.26
CA ASN A 903 32.45 -16.25 -38.52
C ASN A 903 32.69 -17.45 -37.60
N GLU A 904 32.10 -17.53 -36.39
CA GLU A 904 32.15 -18.68 -35.44
C GLU A 904 33.50 -19.42 -35.23
N THR A 905 34.61 -18.93 -35.78
CA THR A 905 35.93 -19.57 -35.71
C THR A 905 36.72 -19.00 -34.54
N VAL A 906 37.62 -19.84 -34.00
CA VAL A 906 38.38 -19.58 -32.78
C VAL A 906 39.49 -18.52 -32.95
N ARG A 907 39.75 -18.04 -34.18
CA ARG A 907 40.82 -17.06 -34.42
C ARG A 907 40.39 -15.65 -34.02
N VAL A 908 41.05 -15.12 -32.99
CA VAL A 908 40.87 -13.75 -32.51
C VAL A 908 41.80 -12.82 -33.30
N HIS A 909 41.23 -11.78 -33.90
CA HIS A 909 41.96 -10.68 -34.53
C HIS A 909 42.07 -9.52 -33.54
N GLU A 910 43.28 -8.97 -33.39
CA GLU A 910 43.58 -7.90 -32.44
C GLU A 910 44.06 -6.64 -33.18
N PHE A 911 43.47 -5.49 -32.85
CA PHE A 911 43.81 -4.20 -33.44
C PHE A 911 44.10 -3.19 -32.35
N THR A 912 45.22 -2.48 -32.47
CA THR A 912 45.65 -1.49 -31.46
C THR A 912 45.65 -0.09 -32.06
N LYS A 913 45.06 0.87 -31.35
CA LYS A 913 45.04 2.30 -31.71
C LYS A 913 45.45 3.16 -30.52
N VAL A 914 46.22 4.21 -30.78
CA VAL A 914 46.65 5.16 -29.76
C VAL A 914 45.87 6.47 -29.94
N HIS A 915 45.19 6.88 -28.88
CA HIS A 915 44.40 8.11 -28.82
C HIS A 915 45.12 9.17 -27.99
N ARG A 916 45.04 10.42 -28.43
CA ARG A 916 45.62 11.58 -27.74
C ARG A 916 44.55 12.26 -26.90
N VAL A 917 44.87 12.47 -25.63
CA VAL A 917 43.99 13.14 -24.65
C VAL A 917 44.70 14.39 -24.17
N THR A 918 44.10 15.54 -24.40
CA THR A 918 44.67 16.83 -24.02
C THR A 918 44.19 17.21 -22.62
N MET A 919 45.11 17.40 -21.70
CA MET A 919 44.87 17.94 -20.37
C MET A 919 45.07 19.45 -20.40
N ILE A 920 44.12 20.21 -19.85
CA ILE A 920 44.13 21.68 -19.84
C ILE A 920 44.02 22.16 -18.39
N ARG A 921 44.78 23.20 -18.05
CA ARG A 921 44.82 23.76 -16.70
C ARG A 921 43.67 24.72 -16.40
#